data_AF-A5FDW7-F1
#
_entry.id   AF-A5FDW7-F1
#
_cell.length_a   1.000
_cell.length_b   1.000
_cell.length_c   1.000
_cell.angle_alpha   90.00
_cell.angle_beta   90.00
_cell.angle_gamma   90.00
#
_symmetry.space_group_name_H-M   'P 1'
#
loop_
_entity.id
_entity.type
_entity.pdbx_description
1 polymer ?
#
loop_
_entity_poly.entity_id
_entity_poly.type
_entity_poly.pdbx_seq_one_letter_code
_entity_poly.pdbx_strand_id
1 'polypeptide(L)'
;MFNRPIDSSIRSVVVTSLKAAKKKAENHYKGNITKKINGLDIFESLKIIDQEFKLVKRKVKKSKYPFYIENCTSAEWLVSQFASRAYLLNIDETKDLKKALFLGIYRNKLRIQRNELLADSPVYTYEKFVNGEINSFFHHYPQYRNLSEEDFYKIIKWQSENVIAIISYESSMLIKKIQQKCLGIDDPFYFIMLQKTVIDNLINYTGNDANDLKILLSQLYIFEDFNLDEFKNDALLENYRSFANNEFHWNKADYNSIKKLSDVMQGGPEKVFTNEFLVFHTVEKIGFWLDSLVNESQIQKTYILPDYEKELEKVQREAAQEIENLADAMYNYINDEENSEKEVKNYLLKLYDANRIRYNKIKEKDILHMLADDRKHVLINYFTTNAFFRNNIGETGENLRELIIVRELAWEILVAHNNFFDNKNIFITLDNDFSDINMLINKMVLNKKLYKAGKKAQMDFFSNYDKYGMPIDYHFQNVHEELQKVFTIALNKLQKILDNAEPSKKVMYLQSRIKEIKQRELLFKQYQDESDFKYAVDKYSVLFKEFLTIEADFLKETLNTQPIAFELKQPKTLEIKPEFDTVSNKKNQKFIKQLLEDLGLTIDGRANISERKKGAVRGIVEALKESKILPDRSLEVLCKIIADEIGLQINSKLDISNISEQYKEEAEKYISENYTR
;
A
#
# COMPACT_ATOMS: atom_id res chain seq x y z
N MET A 1 -30.33 -17.13 25.00
CA MET A 1 -29.08 -16.74 25.72
C MET A 1 -28.33 -15.65 24.94
N PHE A 2 -29.00 -14.55 24.53
CA PHE A 2 -28.57 -13.70 23.40
C PHE A 2 -28.13 -12.25 23.77
N ASN A 3 -27.71 -11.96 25.00
CA ASN A 3 -27.53 -10.56 25.45
C ASN A 3 -26.14 -10.15 26.00
N ARG A 4 -25.07 -10.91 25.76
CA ARG A 4 -23.71 -10.45 26.09
C ARG A 4 -22.95 -10.10 24.81
N PRO A 5 -22.41 -8.86 24.66
CA PRO A 5 -21.53 -8.53 23.55
C PRO A 5 -20.38 -9.53 23.50
N ILE A 6 -19.99 -9.98 22.29
CA ILE A 6 -18.85 -10.86 22.02
C ILE A 6 -17.58 -10.40 22.78
N ASP A 7 -17.44 -9.09 22.96
CA ASP A 7 -16.32 -8.47 23.67
C ASP A 7 -16.28 -8.76 25.17
N SER A 8 -17.42 -9.01 25.81
CA SER A 8 -17.51 -9.14 27.28
C SER A 8 -16.95 -10.46 27.81
N SER A 9 -17.08 -11.56 27.05
CA SER A 9 -16.54 -12.89 27.41
C SER A 9 -15.03 -12.97 27.24
N ILE A 10 -14.48 -12.21 26.29
CA ILE A 10 -13.05 -12.26 25.89
C ILE A 10 -12.21 -11.16 26.53
N ARG A 11 -12.82 -10.06 26.98
CA ARG A 11 -12.13 -8.93 27.61
C ARG A 11 -11.19 -9.35 28.75
N SER A 12 -11.61 -10.30 29.58
CA SER A 12 -10.79 -10.82 30.68
C SER A 12 -9.50 -11.49 30.18
N VAL A 13 -9.57 -12.27 29.09
CA VAL A 13 -8.43 -12.96 28.48
C VAL A 13 -7.42 -11.96 27.94
N VAL A 14 -7.88 -10.94 27.20
CA VAL A 14 -7.01 -9.93 26.61
C VAL A 14 -6.35 -9.07 27.69
N VAL A 15 -7.11 -8.57 28.66
CA VAL A 15 -6.59 -7.74 29.75
C VAL A 15 -5.58 -8.51 30.61
N THR A 16 -5.86 -9.78 30.93
CA THR A 16 -4.94 -10.64 31.68
C THR A 16 -3.66 -10.92 30.89
N SER A 17 -3.80 -11.22 29.60
CA SER A 17 -2.66 -11.43 28.70
C SER A 17 -1.78 -10.18 28.58
N LEU A 18 -2.39 -9.00 28.54
CA LEU A 18 -1.68 -7.72 28.49
C LEU A 18 -0.89 -7.46 29.78
N LYS A 19 -1.50 -7.66 30.95
CA LYS A 19 -0.82 -7.52 32.25
C LYS A 19 0.37 -8.49 32.36
N ALA A 20 0.17 -9.75 31.97
CA ALA A 20 1.24 -10.75 31.98
C ALA A 20 2.38 -10.38 31.01
N ALA A 21 2.05 -9.89 29.81
CA ALA A 21 3.02 -9.45 28.82
C ALA A 21 3.84 -8.24 29.32
N LYS A 22 3.21 -7.27 29.98
CA LYS A 22 3.91 -6.12 30.62
C LYS A 22 4.92 -6.60 31.65
N LYS A 23 4.52 -7.47 32.59
CA LYS A 23 5.42 -8.03 33.61
C LYS A 23 6.57 -8.82 32.98
N LYS A 24 6.29 -9.62 31.96
CA LYS A 24 7.32 -10.39 31.25
C LYS A 24 8.31 -9.49 30.53
N ALA A 25 7.83 -8.47 29.82
CA ALA A 25 8.68 -7.49 29.13
C ALA A 25 9.56 -6.72 30.10
N GLU A 26 9.03 -6.33 31.26
CA GLU A 26 9.79 -5.67 32.34
C GLU A 26 10.95 -6.54 32.83
N ASN A 27 10.66 -7.79 33.20
CA ASN A 27 11.69 -8.70 33.70
C ASN A 27 12.74 -9.01 32.65
N HIS A 28 12.32 -9.19 31.39
CA HIS A 28 13.23 -9.45 30.27
C HIS A 28 14.12 -8.24 29.98
N TYR A 29 13.56 -7.03 30.01
CA TYR A 29 14.30 -5.79 29.83
C TYR A 29 15.33 -5.58 30.94
N LYS A 30 14.95 -5.77 32.21
CA LYS A 30 15.89 -5.72 33.34
C LYS A 30 17.05 -6.70 33.18
N GLY A 31 16.75 -7.95 32.80
CA GLY A 31 17.74 -9.00 32.65
C GLY A 31 18.69 -8.80 31.46
N ASN A 32 18.17 -8.37 30.31
CA ASN A 32 18.92 -8.37 29.05
C ASN A 32 19.45 -7.00 28.63
N ILE A 33 18.88 -5.91 29.15
CA ILE A 33 19.29 -4.55 28.82
C ILE A 33 19.85 -3.84 30.04
N THR A 34 19.02 -3.57 31.06
CA THR A 34 19.42 -2.72 32.20
C THR A 34 20.71 -3.20 32.86
N LYS A 35 20.84 -4.50 33.13
CA LYS A 35 22.07 -5.07 33.72
C LYS A 35 23.30 -4.97 32.82
N LYS A 36 23.13 -4.99 31.49
CA LYS A 36 24.23 -4.99 30.52
C LYS A 36 24.75 -3.59 30.21
N ILE A 37 23.86 -2.60 30.24
CA ILE A 37 24.21 -1.20 29.95
C ILE A 37 24.67 -0.44 31.20
N ASN A 38 24.44 -1.00 32.40
CA ASN A 38 24.82 -0.36 33.65
C ASN A 38 26.33 -0.12 33.71
N GLY A 39 26.74 1.15 33.88
CA GLY A 39 28.15 1.55 33.95
C GLY A 39 28.85 1.67 32.59
N LEU A 40 28.15 1.44 31.47
CA LEU A 40 28.69 1.72 30.14
C LEU A 40 28.45 3.19 29.76
N ASP A 41 29.30 3.72 28.89
CA ASP A 41 29.02 5.01 28.27
C ASP A 41 27.80 4.94 27.33
N ILE A 42 27.36 6.10 26.84
CA ILE A 42 26.18 6.23 25.99
C ILE A 42 26.33 5.44 24.69
N PHE A 43 27.52 5.45 24.09
CA PHE A 43 27.77 4.82 22.79
C PHE A 43 27.73 3.29 22.90
N GLU A 44 28.42 2.72 23.88
CA GLU A 44 28.41 1.28 24.14
C GLU A 44 27.03 0.79 24.59
N SER A 45 26.31 1.59 25.38
CA SER A 45 24.91 1.31 25.75
C SER A 45 24.01 1.24 24.51
N LEU A 46 24.16 2.18 23.58
CA LEU A 46 23.38 2.21 22.35
C LEU A 46 23.69 1.04 21.42
N LYS A 47 24.95 0.61 21.30
CA LYS A 47 25.31 -0.59 20.53
C LYS A 47 24.54 -1.82 21.01
N ILE A 48 24.48 -2.04 22.32
CA ILE A 48 23.75 -3.17 22.92
C ILE A 48 22.26 -3.06 22.63
N ILE A 49 21.68 -1.88 22.84
CA ILE A 49 20.24 -1.65 22.61
C ILE A 49 19.88 -1.81 21.13
N ASP A 50 20.68 -1.29 20.21
CA ASP A 50 20.46 -1.42 18.77
C ASP A 50 20.56 -2.86 18.28
N GLN A 51 21.54 -3.62 18.80
CA GLN A 51 21.63 -5.05 18.51
C GLN A 51 20.37 -5.80 18.96
N GLU A 52 19.92 -5.57 20.19
CA GLU A 52 18.70 -6.18 20.71
C GLU A 52 17.46 -5.70 19.95
N PHE A 53 17.40 -4.41 19.58
CA PHE A 53 16.32 -3.84 18.78
C PHE A 53 16.26 -4.47 17.39
N LYS A 54 17.41 -4.69 16.73
CA LYS A 54 17.51 -5.43 15.45
C LYS A 54 17.00 -6.87 15.60
N LEU A 55 17.34 -7.57 16.68
CA LEU A 55 16.83 -8.92 16.98
C LEU A 55 15.31 -8.93 17.17
N VAL A 56 14.77 -7.99 17.94
CA VAL A 56 13.31 -7.86 18.14
C VAL A 56 12.62 -7.49 16.83
N LYS A 57 13.16 -6.57 16.03
CA LYS A 57 12.63 -6.19 14.71
C LYS A 57 12.52 -7.40 13.78
N ARG A 58 13.53 -8.29 13.75
CA ARG A 58 13.50 -9.56 13.00
C ARG A 58 12.36 -10.47 13.50
N LYS A 59 12.18 -10.61 14.82
CA LYS A 59 11.07 -11.39 15.42
C LYS A 59 9.70 -10.81 15.06
N VAL A 60 9.56 -9.47 15.08
CA VAL A 60 8.32 -8.76 14.70
C VAL A 60 8.01 -8.97 13.22
N LYS A 61 9.00 -8.87 12.31
CA LYS A 61 8.81 -9.09 10.86
C LYS A 61 8.25 -10.50 10.56
N LYS A 62 8.73 -11.50 11.31
CA LYS A 62 8.29 -12.91 11.23
C LYS A 62 6.94 -13.19 11.91
N SER A 63 6.39 -12.28 12.71
CA SER A 63 5.11 -12.49 13.42
C SER A 63 3.94 -12.69 12.45
N LYS A 64 3.05 -13.64 12.74
CA LYS A 64 1.80 -13.88 12.01
C LYS A 64 0.80 -12.73 12.22
N TYR A 65 0.87 -12.04 13.36
CA TYR A 65 -0.09 -11.03 13.80
C TYR A 65 0.61 -9.72 14.18
N PRO A 66 1.14 -8.96 13.21
CA PRO A 66 1.82 -7.69 13.51
C PRO A 66 0.87 -6.66 14.12
N PHE A 67 -0.42 -6.72 13.82
CA PHE A 67 -1.41 -5.78 14.32
C PHE A 67 -1.62 -5.86 15.84
N TYR A 68 -1.45 -7.03 16.48
CA TYR A 68 -1.41 -7.13 17.96
C TYR A 68 -0.14 -6.51 18.55
N ILE A 69 0.97 -6.55 17.82
CA ILE A 69 2.25 -5.95 18.25
C ILE A 69 2.16 -4.44 18.23
N GLU A 70 1.65 -3.88 17.12
CA GLU A 70 1.55 -2.44 16.92
C GLU A 70 0.51 -1.78 17.83
N ASN A 71 -0.60 -2.46 18.11
CA ASN A 71 -1.68 -1.94 18.97
C ASN A 71 -1.62 -2.47 20.40
N CYS A 72 -0.44 -2.90 20.88
CA CYS A 72 -0.27 -3.53 22.19
C CYS A 72 -0.59 -2.62 23.40
N THR A 73 -0.88 -1.34 23.17
CA THR A 73 -1.26 -0.35 24.21
C THR A 73 -2.77 -0.12 24.31
N SER A 74 -3.56 -0.48 23.29
CA SER A 74 -5.01 -0.26 23.29
C SER A 74 -5.76 -1.55 23.62
N ALA A 75 -6.19 -1.67 24.88
CA ALA A 75 -6.93 -2.84 25.34
C ALA A 75 -8.26 -3.02 24.57
N GLU A 76 -8.96 -1.93 24.30
CA GLU A 76 -10.24 -1.95 23.58
C GLU A 76 -10.07 -2.44 22.14
N TRP A 77 -9.08 -1.91 21.41
CA TRP A 77 -8.78 -2.35 20.05
C TRP A 77 -8.42 -3.84 20.02
N LEU A 78 -7.57 -4.30 20.94
CA LEU A 78 -7.17 -5.70 21.05
C LEU A 78 -8.36 -6.62 21.33
N VAL A 79 -9.29 -6.20 22.21
CA VAL A 79 -10.51 -6.96 22.52
C VAL A 79 -11.36 -7.12 21.27
N SER A 80 -11.69 -6.02 20.59
CA SER A 80 -12.56 -6.08 19.40
C SER A 80 -11.97 -6.98 18.30
N GLN A 81 -10.66 -6.91 18.09
CA GLN A 81 -9.98 -7.70 17.06
C GLN A 81 -9.82 -9.16 17.43
N PHE A 82 -9.39 -9.44 18.66
CA PHE A 82 -9.23 -10.81 19.12
C PHE A 82 -10.59 -11.52 19.19
N ALA A 83 -11.63 -10.82 19.65
CA ALA A 83 -12.97 -11.37 19.73
C ALA A 83 -13.54 -11.67 18.33
N SER A 84 -13.39 -10.75 17.39
CA SER A 84 -13.82 -10.97 16.00
C SER A 84 -13.17 -12.19 15.36
N ARG A 85 -11.87 -12.40 15.58
CA ARG A 85 -11.14 -13.53 15.00
C ARG A 85 -11.46 -14.85 15.69
N ALA A 86 -11.53 -14.86 17.02
CA ALA A 86 -11.88 -16.04 17.79
C ALA A 86 -13.29 -16.55 17.45
N TYR A 87 -14.25 -15.64 17.34
CA TYR A 87 -15.64 -15.99 17.01
C TYR A 87 -15.84 -16.25 15.53
N LEU A 88 -15.35 -15.42 14.61
CA LEU A 88 -15.62 -15.57 13.18
C LEU A 88 -14.81 -16.70 12.53
N LEU A 89 -13.55 -16.89 12.94
CA LEU A 89 -12.65 -17.89 12.35
C LEU A 89 -12.57 -19.19 13.15
N ASN A 90 -13.11 -19.22 14.37
CA ASN A 90 -12.98 -20.34 15.30
C ASN A 90 -11.50 -20.71 15.60
N ILE A 91 -10.61 -19.71 15.66
CA ILE A 91 -9.18 -19.89 15.91
C ILE A 91 -8.85 -19.34 17.30
N ASP A 92 -8.32 -20.19 18.20
CA ASP A 92 -7.71 -19.73 19.45
C ASP A 92 -6.32 -19.16 19.18
N GLU A 93 -6.22 -17.83 19.15
CA GLU A 93 -4.96 -17.10 18.98
C GLU A 93 -4.31 -16.70 20.30
N THR A 94 -4.77 -17.21 21.46
CA THR A 94 -4.32 -16.74 22.79
C THR A 94 -2.80 -16.79 22.96
N LYS A 95 -2.17 -17.88 22.50
CA LYS A 95 -0.70 -18.03 22.57
C LYS A 95 0.02 -17.00 21.71
N ASP A 96 -0.49 -16.76 20.51
CA ASP A 96 0.07 -15.79 19.58
C ASP A 96 -0.15 -14.35 20.04
N LEU A 97 -1.32 -14.05 20.61
CA LEU A 97 -1.63 -12.77 21.26
C LEU A 97 -0.61 -12.49 22.37
N LYS A 98 -0.42 -13.42 23.33
CA LYS A 98 0.55 -13.26 24.43
C LYS A 98 1.96 -12.97 23.92
N LYS A 99 2.41 -13.71 22.89
CA LYS A 99 3.73 -13.51 22.26
C LYS A 99 3.83 -12.15 21.57
N ALA A 100 2.82 -11.74 20.82
CA ALA A 100 2.78 -10.47 20.11
C ALA A 100 2.78 -9.27 21.09
N LEU A 101 1.95 -9.31 22.14
CA LEU A 101 1.90 -8.27 23.16
C LEU A 101 3.26 -8.10 23.86
N PHE A 102 3.91 -9.21 24.23
CA PHE A 102 5.26 -9.16 24.80
C PHE A 102 6.25 -8.48 23.86
N LEU A 103 6.27 -8.88 22.57
CA LEU A 103 7.18 -8.29 21.58
C LEU A 103 6.93 -6.79 21.38
N GLY A 104 5.66 -6.36 21.33
CA GLY A 104 5.29 -4.95 21.14
C GLY A 104 5.72 -4.09 22.32
N ILE A 105 5.40 -4.53 23.54
CA ILE A 105 5.78 -3.80 24.77
C ILE A 105 7.30 -3.74 24.93
N TYR A 106 7.99 -4.87 24.70
CA TYR A 106 9.44 -4.91 24.82
C TYR A 106 10.14 -4.04 23.77
N ARG A 107 9.67 -4.07 22.52
CA ARG A 107 10.14 -3.17 21.46
C ARG A 107 9.97 -1.69 21.85
N ASN A 108 8.82 -1.33 22.44
CA ASN A 108 8.56 0.03 22.85
C ASN A 108 9.52 0.48 23.96
N LYS A 109 9.82 -0.38 24.94
CA LYS A 109 10.83 -0.10 25.97
C LYS A 109 12.22 0.14 25.39
N LEU A 110 12.67 -0.72 24.47
CA LEU A 110 13.94 -0.54 23.77
C LEU A 110 13.98 0.78 23.01
N ARG A 111 12.89 1.13 22.31
CA ARG A 111 12.78 2.39 21.57
C ARG A 111 12.86 3.62 22.47
N ILE A 112 12.18 3.60 23.63
CA ILE A 112 12.21 4.69 24.60
C ILE A 112 13.63 4.91 25.12
N GLN A 113 14.28 3.85 25.64
CA GLN A 113 15.65 3.95 26.14
C GLN A 113 16.65 4.39 25.06
N ARG A 114 16.48 3.89 23.83
CA ARG A 114 17.29 4.33 22.69
C ARG A 114 17.13 5.83 22.48
N ASN A 115 15.91 6.35 22.47
CA ASN A 115 15.66 7.78 22.29
C ASN A 115 16.20 8.63 23.44
N GLU A 116 16.13 8.16 24.68
CA GLU A 116 16.69 8.83 25.86
C GLU A 116 18.22 8.94 25.74
N LEU A 117 18.91 7.82 25.52
CA LEU A 117 20.37 7.83 25.33
C LEU A 117 20.83 8.69 24.15
N LEU A 118 20.03 8.77 23.09
CA LEU A 118 20.30 9.64 21.96
C LEU A 118 20.11 11.12 22.29
N ALA A 119 19.14 11.46 23.14
CA ALA A 119 18.97 12.83 23.60
C ALA A 119 20.15 13.29 24.47
N ASP A 120 20.75 12.35 25.20
CA ASP A 120 21.92 12.61 26.07
C ASP A 120 23.26 12.55 25.32
N SER A 121 23.27 12.20 24.03
CA SER A 121 24.51 12.01 23.29
C SER A 121 25.27 13.34 23.06
N PRO A 122 26.62 13.34 23.16
CA PRO A 122 27.39 14.57 23.02
C PRO A 122 27.22 15.23 21.65
N VAL A 123 26.96 16.54 21.66
CA VAL A 123 26.83 17.35 20.45
C VAL A 123 28.14 17.35 19.67
N TYR A 124 28.03 17.05 18.39
CA TYR A 124 29.06 17.14 17.39
C TYR A 124 28.78 18.33 16.49
N THR A 125 29.81 19.06 16.08
CA THR A 125 29.69 20.30 15.30
C THR A 125 30.67 20.26 14.12
N TYR A 126 30.45 21.13 13.14
CA TYR A 126 31.39 21.30 12.03
C TYR A 126 32.79 21.69 12.52
N GLU A 127 32.88 22.53 13.56
CA GLU A 127 34.16 22.95 14.16
C GLU A 127 34.97 21.76 14.71
N LYS A 128 34.31 20.85 15.44
CA LYS A 128 34.96 19.64 15.95
C LYS A 128 35.45 18.76 14.81
N PHE A 129 34.64 18.63 13.76
CA PHE A 129 35.02 17.88 12.56
C PHE A 129 36.28 18.45 11.89
N VAL A 130 36.34 19.76 11.64
CA VAL A 130 37.51 20.37 10.99
C VAL A 130 38.76 20.42 11.88
N ASN A 131 38.59 20.31 13.20
CA ASN A 131 39.70 20.11 14.15
C ASN A 131 40.19 18.65 14.19
N GLY A 132 39.64 17.76 13.37
CA GLY A 132 40.05 16.36 13.27
C GLY A 132 39.49 15.46 14.37
N GLU A 133 38.52 15.91 15.16
CA GLU A 133 37.88 15.07 16.18
C GLU A 133 37.02 13.98 15.52
N ILE A 134 37.24 12.72 15.89
CA ILE A 134 36.43 11.60 15.38
C ILE A 134 35.23 11.37 16.30
N ASN A 135 34.02 11.63 15.80
CA ASN A 135 32.80 11.31 16.53
C ASN A 135 32.33 9.87 16.26
N SER A 136 32.42 9.01 17.28
CA SER A 136 32.03 7.60 17.13
C SER A 136 30.55 7.42 16.76
N PHE A 137 29.67 8.34 17.18
CA PHE A 137 28.27 8.32 16.76
C PHE A 137 28.17 8.60 15.27
N PHE A 138 28.57 9.77 14.77
CA PHE A 138 28.54 10.10 13.34
C PHE A 138 29.18 9.01 12.47
N HIS A 139 30.28 8.41 12.92
CA HIS A 139 30.97 7.33 12.20
C HIS A 139 30.15 6.02 12.11
N HIS A 140 29.42 5.62 13.15
CA HIS A 140 28.67 4.35 13.14
C HIS A 140 27.18 4.52 12.80
N TYR A 141 26.71 5.76 12.91
CA TYR A 141 25.33 6.13 13.07
C TYR A 141 25.08 7.47 12.35
N PRO A 142 25.08 7.49 10.99
CA PRO A 142 25.06 8.72 10.20
C PRO A 142 23.74 9.52 10.27
N GLN A 143 22.68 8.97 10.87
CA GLN A 143 21.33 9.58 10.92
C GLN A 143 20.93 10.10 12.31
N TYR A 144 21.88 10.35 13.22
CA TYR A 144 21.54 10.60 14.61
C TYR A 144 21.64 12.06 15.03
N ARG A 145 20.77 12.42 15.99
CA ARG A 145 20.42 13.79 16.41
C ARG A 145 21.52 14.51 17.20
N ASN A 146 22.72 13.95 17.30
CA ASN A 146 23.83 14.59 18.00
C ASN A 146 24.54 15.64 17.13
N LEU A 147 24.03 15.88 15.92
CA LEU A 147 24.52 16.86 14.96
C LEU A 147 23.33 17.71 14.51
N SER A 148 23.53 19.03 14.41
CA SER A 148 22.52 19.92 13.85
C SER A 148 22.39 19.69 12.33
N GLU A 149 21.24 20.01 11.74
CA GLU A 149 21.05 19.90 10.28
C GLU A 149 22.07 20.78 9.52
N GLU A 150 22.33 21.98 10.02
CA GLU A 150 23.31 22.90 9.46
C GLU A 150 24.74 22.34 9.50
N ASP A 151 25.19 21.83 10.65
CA ASP A 151 26.52 21.22 10.78
C ASP A 151 26.65 19.98 9.89
N PHE A 152 25.58 19.17 9.78
CA PHE A 152 25.56 18.02 8.88
C PHE A 152 25.83 18.43 7.44
N TYR A 153 25.11 19.41 6.91
CA TYR A 153 25.31 19.85 5.53
C TYR A 153 26.68 20.52 5.32
N LYS A 154 27.22 21.24 6.31
CA LYS A 154 28.59 21.78 6.25
C LYS A 154 29.65 20.69 6.18
N ILE A 155 29.52 19.64 7.00
CA ILE A 155 30.42 18.48 6.98
C ILE A 155 30.33 17.78 5.62
N ILE A 156 29.12 17.42 5.17
CA ILE A 156 28.92 16.72 3.90
C ILE A 156 29.44 17.55 2.73
N LYS A 157 29.23 18.87 2.72
CA LYS A 157 29.76 19.78 1.70
C LYS A 157 31.29 19.78 1.67
N TRP A 158 31.93 19.93 2.83
CA TRP A 158 33.40 19.91 2.89
C TRP A 158 33.95 18.56 2.41
N GLN A 159 33.33 17.45 2.84
CA GLN A 159 33.74 16.11 2.44
C GLN A 159 33.60 15.92 0.93
N SER A 160 32.45 16.27 0.34
CA SER A 160 32.19 16.09 -1.08
C SER A 160 33.08 16.95 -1.95
N GLU A 161 33.28 18.22 -1.62
CA GLU A 161 34.16 19.12 -2.36
C GLU A 161 35.60 18.60 -2.40
N ASN A 162 36.14 18.18 -1.25
CA ASN A 162 37.52 17.69 -1.20
C ASN A 162 37.68 16.32 -1.85
N VAL A 163 36.76 15.37 -1.60
CA VAL A 163 36.81 14.04 -2.23
C VAL A 163 36.72 14.15 -3.75
N ILE A 164 35.75 14.94 -4.25
CA ILE A 164 35.60 15.16 -5.69
C ILE A 164 36.85 15.83 -6.24
N ALA A 165 37.40 16.86 -5.59
CA ALA A 165 38.62 17.52 -6.05
C ALA A 165 39.82 16.54 -6.15
N ILE A 166 40.02 15.70 -5.14
CA ILE A 166 41.10 14.69 -5.11
C ILE A 166 40.97 13.71 -6.27
N ILE A 167 39.79 13.07 -6.40
CA ILE A 167 39.54 12.08 -7.47
C ILE A 167 39.68 12.76 -8.83
N SER A 168 39.10 13.95 -8.99
CA SER A 168 39.12 14.73 -10.24
C SER A 168 40.54 15.06 -10.69
N TYR A 169 41.37 15.54 -9.76
CA TYR A 169 42.76 15.86 -10.03
C TYR A 169 43.52 14.60 -10.44
N GLU A 170 43.43 13.54 -9.63
CA GLU A 170 44.17 12.31 -9.88
C GLU A 170 43.76 11.64 -11.19
N SER A 171 42.45 11.51 -11.46
CA SER A 171 41.95 10.96 -12.71
C SER A 171 42.42 11.77 -13.92
N SER A 172 42.37 13.10 -13.86
CA SER A 172 42.83 13.96 -14.97
C SER A 172 44.33 13.81 -15.22
N MET A 173 45.12 13.75 -14.15
CA MET A 173 46.56 13.52 -14.21
C MET A 173 46.89 12.14 -14.80
N LEU A 174 46.22 11.08 -14.34
CA LEU A 174 46.44 9.72 -14.82
C LEU A 174 45.98 9.51 -16.27
N ILE A 175 44.86 10.12 -16.67
CA ILE A 175 44.41 10.13 -18.07
C ILE A 175 45.48 10.80 -18.93
N LYS A 176 46.05 11.93 -18.51
CA LYS A 176 47.15 12.57 -19.23
C LYS A 176 48.38 11.66 -19.37
N LYS A 177 48.71 10.88 -18.33
CA LYS A 177 49.79 9.87 -18.39
C LYS A 177 49.49 8.78 -19.43
N ILE A 178 48.25 8.28 -19.48
CA ILE A 178 47.79 7.31 -20.50
C ILE A 178 47.89 7.94 -21.90
N GLN A 179 47.42 9.18 -22.09
CA GLN A 179 47.48 9.89 -23.37
C GLN A 179 48.92 10.07 -23.88
N GLN A 180 49.85 10.40 -22.97
CA GLN A 180 51.28 10.49 -23.29
C GLN A 180 51.86 9.14 -23.70
N LYS A 181 51.49 8.05 -23.03
CA LYS A 181 51.89 6.69 -23.43
C LYS A 181 51.39 6.35 -24.84
N CYS A 182 50.15 6.72 -25.16
CA CYS A 182 49.54 6.51 -26.47
C CYS A 182 50.26 7.23 -27.62
N LEU A 183 51.04 8.29 -27.37
CA LEU A 183 51.81 8.98 -28.42
C LEU A 183 53.05 8.19 -28.87
N GLY A 184 53.54 7.25 -28.05
CA GLY A 184 54.79 6.52 -28.28
C GLY A 184 54.63 5.05 -28.59
N ILE A 185 53.42 4.59 -28.95
CA ILE A 185 53.12 3.18 -29.26
C ILE A 185 52.44 3.07 -30.63
N ASP A 186 52.71 1.96 -31.33
CA ASP A 186 52.25 1.74 -32.70
C ASP A 186 50.73 1.53 -32.80
N ASP A 187 50.11 0.91 -31.79
CA ASP A 187 48.66 0.67 -31.73
C ASP A 187 48.07 1.21 -30.40
N PRO A 188 47.75 2.51 -30.34
CA PRO A 188 47.17 3.13 -29.16
C PRO A 188 45.78 2.60 -28.81
N PHE A 189 44.99 2.23 -29.82
CA PHE A 189 43.63 1.77 -29.60
C PHE A 189 43.61 0.39 -28.95
N TYR A 190 44.46 -0.53 -29.40
CA TYR A 190 44.61 -1.83 -28.76
C TYR A 190 45.05 -1.71 -27.29
N PHE A 191 46.00 -0.82 -27.00
CA PHE A 191 46.41 -0.54 -25.62
C PHE A 191 45.22 -0.02 -24.77
N ILE A 192 44.45 0.93 -25.29
CA ILE A 192 43.23 1.43 -24.64
C ILE A 192 42.22 0.31 -24.36
N MET A 193 41.99 -0.58 -25.34
CA MET A 193 41.08 -1.72 -25.18
C MET A 193 41.56 -2.73 -24.14
N LEU A 194 42.87 -2.97 -24.05
CA LEU A 194 43.45 -3.78 -22.97
C LEU A 194 43.22 -3.15 -21.60
N GLN A 195 43.51 -1.86 -21.44
CA GLN A 195 43.30 -1.14 -20.18
C GLN A 195 41.82 -1.16 -19.78
N LYS A 196 40.92 -0.96 -20.73
CA LYS A 196 39.47 -1.07 -20.52
C LYS A 196 39.07 -2.46 -20.02
N THR A 197 39.58 -3.51 -20.65
CA THR A 197 39.30 -4.91 -20.24
C THR A 197 39.74 -5.17 -18.80
N VAL A 198 40.89 -4.64 -18.37
CA VAL A 198 41.36 -4.78 -16.99
C VAL A 198 40.44 -4.03 -16.02
N ILE A 199 40.00 -2.81 -16.36
CA ILE A 199 39.03 -2.06 -15.54
C ILE A 199 37.70 -2.80 -15.45
N ASP A 200 37.18 -3.33 -16.56
CA ASP A 200 35.94 -4.11 -16.58
C ASP A 200 36.05 -5.34 -15.67
N ASN A 201 37.19 -6.03 -15.68
CA ASN A 201 37.44 -7.16 -14.78
C ASN A 201 37.52 -6.74 -13.31
N LEU A 202 38.06 -5.56 -13.02
CA LEU A 202 38.13 -5.00 -11.66
C LEU A 202 36.75 -4.61 -11.15
N ILE A 203 35.95 -3.89 -11.95
CA ILE A 203 34.60 -3.45 -11.58
C ILE A 203 33.67 -4.65 -11.36
N ASN A 204 33.83 -5.71 -12.16
CA ASN A 204 33.03 -6.92 -12.07
C ASN A 204 33.65 -8.00 -11.18
N TYR A 205 34.67 -7.68 -10.37
CA TYR A 205 35.31 -8.65 -9.49
C TYR A 205 34.33 -9.15 -8.41
N THR A 206 34.17 -10.47 -8.33
CA THR A 206 33.23 -11.13 -7.39
C THR A 206 33.94 -11.95 -6.31
N GLY A 207 35.27 -11.96 -6.32
CA GLY A 207 36.06 -12.67 -5.33
C GLY A 207 36.11 -11.95 -3.99
N ASN A 208 36.93 -12.48 -3.08
CA ASN A 208 37.00 -12.00 -1.70
C ASN A 208 38.44 -11.96 -1.15
N ASP A 209 39.42 -11.83 -2.04
CA ASP A 209 40.84 -11.75 -1.71
C ASP A 209 41.41 -10.39 -2.14
N ALA A 210 42.09 -9.71 -1.22
CA ALA A 210 42.76 -8.45 -1.51
C ALA A 210 43.96 -8.63 -2.46
N ASN A 211 44.60 -9.80 -2.48
CA ASN A 211 45.70 -10.08 -3.39
C ASN A 211 45.22 -10.13 -4.85
N ASP A 212 44.05 -10.71 -5.11
CA ASP A 212 43.45 -10.70 -6.45
C ASP A 212 43.19 -9.25 -6.92
N LEU A 213 42.66 -8.41 -6.03
CA LEU A 213 42.44 -6.99 -6.33
C LEU A 213 43.76 -6.27 -6.65
N LYS A 214 44.82 -6.54 -5.88
CA LYS A 214 46.16 -5.99 -6.15
C LYS A 214 46.71 -6.48 -7.50
N ILE A 215 46.52 -7.75 -7.84
CA ILE A 215 46.92 -8.31 -9.15
C ILE A 215 46.19 -7.58 -10.28
N LEU A 216 44.87 -7.38 -10.16
CA LEU A 216 44.10 -6.64 -11.17
C LEU A 216 44.55 -5.17 -11.28
N LEU A 217 44.76 -4.49 -10.14
CA LEU A 217 45.27 -3.12 -10.12
C LEU A 217 46.66 -3.02 -10.77
N SER A 218 47.55 -3.99 -10.53
CA SER A 218 48.92 -3.99 -11.10
C SER A 218 48.96 -4.12 -12.63
N GLN A 219 47.88 -4.60 -13.25
CA GLN A 219 47.78 -4.72 -14.71
C GLN A 219 47.44 -3.39 -15.38
N LEU A 220 46.97 -2.39 -14.62
CA LEU A 220 46.69 -1.07 -15.14
C LEU A 220 47.97 -0.24 -15.20
N TYR A 221 48.19 0.40 -16.35
CA TYR A 221 49.38 1.22 -16.62
C TYR A 221 49.60 2.34 -15.59
N ILE A 222 48.50 2.86 -15.02
CA ILE A 222 48.54 3.91 -14.00
C ILE A 222 49.27 3.49 -12.71
N PHE A 223 49.38 2.19 -12.42
CA PHE A 223 50.04 1.64 -11.24
C PHE A 223 51.48 1.14 -11.48
N GLU A 224 52.04 1.30 -12.68
CA GLU A 224 53.39 0.77 -13.02
C GLU A 224 54.48 1.21 -12.02
N ASP A 225 54.35 2.42 -11.48
CA ASP A 225 55.31 3.02 -10.53
C ASP A 225 54.78 3.10 -9.09
N PHE A 226 53.72 2.38 -8.76
CA PHE A 226 53.06 2.43 -7.46
C PHE A 226 53.26 1.13 -6.68
N ASN A 227 53.67 1.25 -5.41
CA ASN A 227 53.82 0.10 -4.55
C ASN A 227 52.45 -0.31 -3.94
N LEU A 228 51.79 -1.30 -4.55
CA LEU A 228 50.49 -1.79 -4.09
C LEU A 228 50.52 -2.44 -2.70
N ASP A 229 51.70 -2.77 -2.16
CA ASP A 229 51.82 -3.23 -0.77
C ASP A 229 51.58 -2.13 0.27
N GLU A 230 51.58 -0.86 -0.15
CA GLU A 230 51.15 0.26 0.69
C GLU A 230 49.65 0.19 1.02
N PHE A 231 48.85 -0.49 0.19
CA PHE A 231 47.45 -0.74 0.48
C PHE A 231 47.28 -1.90 1.47
N LYS A 232 46.58 -1.61 2.56
CA LYS A 232 46.17 -2.58 3.59
C LYS A 232 45.07 -3.47 3.03
N ASN A 233 45.31 -4.78 3.07
CA ASN A 233 44.39 -5.79 2.53
C ASN A 233 42.96 -5.66 3.05
N ASP A 234 42.78 -5.48 4.36
CA ASP A 234 41.44 -5.37 4.97
C ASP A 234 40.70 -4.10 4.49
N ALA A 235 41.40 -2.97 4.42
CA ALA A 235 40.82 -1.71 3.96
C ALA A 235 40.48 -1.73 2.48
N LEU A 236 41.36 -2.31 1.65
CA LEU A 236 41.14 -2.46 0.22
C LEU A 236 39.90 -3.30 -0.07
N LEU A 237 39.79 -4.45 0.58
CA LEU A 237 38.64 -5.35 0.40
C LEU A 237 37.34 -4.75 0.93
N GLU A 238 37.38 -4.08 2.08
CA GLU A 238 36.19 -3.42 2.64
C GLU A 238 35.67 -2.32 1.72
N ASN A 239 36.54 -1.44 1.23
CA ASN A 239 36.14 -0.33 0.38
C ASN A 239 35.74 -0.80 -1.03
N TYR A 240 36.38 -1.85 -1.56
CA TYR A 240 35.92 -2.48 -2.80
C TYR A 240 34.47 -2.99 -2.69
N ARG A 241 34.12 -3.65 -1.58
CA ARG A 241 32.74 -4.13 -1.37
C ARG A 241 31.73 -3.00 -1.33
N SER A 242 32.05 -1.87 -0.71
CA SER A 242 31.18 -0.69 -0.72
C SER A 242 31.02 -0.15 -2.14
N PHE A 243 32.13 0.01 -2.86
CA PHE A 243 32.16 0.43 -4.26
C PHE A 243 31.30 -0.48 -5.17
N ALA A 244 31.51 -1.80 -5.11
CA ALA A 244 30.77 -2.77 -5.92
C ALA A 244 29.26 -2.82 -5.64
N ASN A 245 28.81 -2.31 -4.49
CA ASN A 245 27.39 -2.17 -4.15
C ASN A 245 26.83 -0.77 -4.50
N ASN A 246 27.59 0.07 -5.22
CA ASN A 246 27.27 1.47 -5.51
C ASN A 246 27.04 2.30 -4.23
N GLU A 247 27.80 2.02 -3.16
CA GLU A 247 27.71 2.72 -1.87
C GLU A 247 28.96 3.58 -1.62
N PHE A 248 28.76 4.86 -1.32
CA PHE A 248 29.81 5.74 -0.78
C PHE A 248 29.52 6.08 0.69
N HIS A 249 30.45 5.74 1.58
CA HIS A 249 30.29 5.94 3.02
C HIS A 249 30.89 7.29 3.47
N TRP A 250 30.13 8.37 3.33
CA TRP A 250 30.54 9.74 3.74
C TRP A 250 31.05 9.83 5.19
N ASN A 251 30.51 9.01 6.09
CA ASN A 251 30.94 8.90 7.49
C ASN A 251 32.37 8.34 7.68
N LYS A 252 32.96 7.73 6.64
CA LYS A 252 34.37 7.28 6.62
C LYS A 252 35.34 8.32 6.03
N ALA A 253 34.83 9.34 5.34
CA ALA A 253 35.62 10.45 4.80
C ALA A 253 35.97 11.46 5.92
N ASP A 254 36.66 11.02 6.97
CA ASP A 254 37.02 11.90 8.10
C ASP A 254 37.97 13.03 7.68
N TYR A 255 38.01 14.09 8.48
CA TYR A 255 38.79 15.27 8.15
C TYR A 255 40.27 14.95 7.95
N ASN A 256 40.89 14.17 8.84
CA ASN A 256 42.34 13.94 8.80
C ASN A 256 42.75 13.11 7.58
N SER A 257 41.97 12.08 7.24
CA SER A 257 42.26 11.24 6.07
C SER A 257 42.13 12.02 4.76
N ILE A 258 41.05 12.78 4.59
CA ILE A 258 40.81 13.58 3.38
C ILE A 258 41.74 14.78 3.30
N LYS A 259 42.00 15.47 4.41
CA LYS A 259 42.91 16.62 4.46
C LYS A 259 44.33 16.22 4.06
N LYS A 260 44.82 15.08 4.53
CA LYS A 260 46.14 14.56 4.13
C LYS A 260 46.24 14.35 2.61
N LEU A 261 45.21 13.78 1.99
CA LEU A 261 45.18 13.59 0.53
C LEU A 261 45.08 14.93 -0.22
N SER A 262 44.30 15.88 0.31
CA SER A 262 44.19 17.24 -0.23
C SER A 262 45.53 17.98 -0.19
N ASP A 263 46.29 17.83 0.89
CA ASP A 263 47.63 18.43 1.02
C ASP A 263 48.63 17.78 0.05
N VAL A 264 48.56 16.46 -0.16
CA VAL A 264 49.36 15.78 -1.20
C VAL A 264 49.00 16.31 -2.59
N MET A 265 47.70 16.42 -2.91
CA MET A 265 47.21 16.97 -4.17
C MET A 265 47.74 18.39 -4.44
N GLN A 266 47.77 19.26 -3.42
CA GLN A 266 48.33 20.63 -3.54
C GLN A 266 49.83 20.63 -3.87
N GLY A 267 50.56 19.58 -3.49
CA GLY A 267 51.97 19.37 -3.86
C GLY A 267 52.18 19.00 -5.33
N GLY A 268 51.12 18.76 -6.10
CA GLY A 268 51.18 18.45 -7.53
C GLY A 268 51.78 17.07 -7.83
N PRO A 269 51.23 15.97 -7.28
CA PRO A 269 51.76 14.63 -7.50
C PRO A 269 51.63 14.25 -8.98
N GLU A 270 52.53 13.38 -9.45
CA GLU A 270 52.54 12.88 -10.84
C GLU A 270 52.21 11.38 -10.93
N LYS A 271 51.86 10.77 -9.81
CA LYS A 271 51.58 9.33 -9.64
C LYS A 271 50.35 9.15 -8.75
N VAL A 272 49.84 7.92 -8.68
CA VAL A 272 48.76 7.54 -7.77
C VAL A 272 49.14 7.93 -6.34
N PHE A 273 48.23 8.62 -5.65
CA PHE A 273 48.35 9.06 -4.27
C PHE A 273 47.06 8.83 -3.47
N THR A 274 45.95 8.46 -4.11
CA THR A 274 44.74 8.03 -3.41
C THR A 274 44.99 6.74 -2.62
N ASN A 275 44.22 6.61 -1.54
CA ASN A 275 44.25 5.44 -0.67
C ASN A 275 43.15 4.44 -1.06
N GLU A 276 43.03 3.36 -0.28
CA GLU A 276 42.06 2.28 -0.48
C GLU A 276 40.61 2.77 -0.47
N PHE A 277 40.33 3.93 0.13
CA PHE A 277 38.99 4.51 0.20
C PHE A 277 38.58 5.18 -1.12
N LEU A 278 39.51 5.78 -1.87
CA LEU A 278 39.21 6.56 -3.08
C LEU A 278 39.69 5.90 -4.39
N VAL A 279 40.62 4.96 -4.32
CA VAL A 279 41.28 4.37 -5.51
C VAL A 279 40.30 3.80 -6.54
N PHE A 280 39.26 3.07 -6.10
CA PHE A 280 38.28 2.47 -7.01
C PHE A 280 37.43 3.53 -7.74
N HIS A 281 37.14 4.65 -7.08
CA HIS A 281 36.46 5.76 -7.72
C HIS A 281 37.36 6.48 -8.73
N THR A 282 38.67 6.64 -8.44
CA THR A 282 39.63 7.14 -9.45
C THR A 282 39.66 6.23 -10.68
N VAL A 283 39.76 4.90 -10.47
CA VAL A 283 39.79 3.93 -11.57
C VAL A 283 38.49 3.93 -12.37
N GLU A 284 37.34 4.01 -11.72
CA GLU A 284 36.03 4.10 -12.37
C GLU A 284 35.95 5.33 -13.30
N LYS A 285 36.47 6.49 -12.88
CA LYS A 285 36.52 7.70 -13.72
C LYS A 285 37.37 7.54 -14.96
N ILE A 286 38.49 6.83 -14.83
CA ILE A 286 39.33 6.49 -15.97
C ILE A 286 38.55 5.53 -16.90
N GLY A 287 37.88 4.52 -16.34
CA GLY A 287 37.00 3.62 -17.09
C GLY A 287 35.93 4.35 -17.90
N PHE A 288 35.22 5.28 -17.27
CA PHE A 288 34.20 6.10 -17.95
C PHE A 288 34.80 6.93 -19.10
N TRP A 289 35.99 7.49 -18.92
CA TRP A 289 36.70 8.15 -20.01
C TRP A 289 37.04 7.17 -21.14
N LEU A 290 37.56 5.98 -20.84
CA LEU A 290 37.86 4.95 -21.86
C LEU A 290 36.59 4.55 -22.63
N ASP A 291 35.45 4.41 -21.94
CA ASP A 291 34.16 4.10 -22.56
C ASP A 291 33.66 5.18 -23.53
N SER A 292 34.02 6.44 -23.26
CA SER A 292 33.65 7.56 -24.11
C SER A 292 34.43 7.63 -25.44
N LEU A 293 35.54 6.89 -25.56
CA LEU A 293 36.40 6.90 -26.75
C LEU A 293 35.80 6.04 -27.87
N VAL A 294 35.24 6.70 -28.89
CA VAL A 294 34.63 6.02 -30.05
C VAL A 294 35.67 5.69 -31.14
N ASN A 295 36.79 6.41 -31.18
CA ASN A 295 37.88 6.20 -32.13
C ASN A 295 39.20 6.83 -31.64
N GLU A 296 40.30 6.53 -32.33
CA GLU A 296 41.65 6.99 -31.99
C GLU A 296 41.78 8.52 -31.89
N SER A 297 41.08 9.28 -32.73
CA SER A 297 41.18 10.75 -32.74
C SER A 297 40.70 11.40 -31.44
N GLN A 298 39.93 10.66 -30.62
CA GLN A 298 39.43 11.14 -29.34
C GLN A 298 40.41 10.91 -28.18
N ILE A 299 41.40 10.02 -28.34
CA ILE A 299 42.36 9.68 -27.27
C ILE A 299 43.08 10.92 -26.79
N GLN A 300 43.52 11.80 -27.72
CA GLN A 300 44.33 12.98 -27.39
C GLN A 300 43.51 14.21 -26.97
N LYS A 301 42.16 14.11 -26.91
CA LYS A 301 41.33 15.22 -26.41
C LYS A 301 41.57 15.42 -24.93
N THR A 302 41.78 16.66 -24.51
CA THR A 302 41.93 17.00 -23.08
C THR A 302 40.71 16.54 -22.31
N TYR A 303 40.93 15.75 -21.26
CA TYR A 303 39.87 15.37 -20.33
C TYR A 303 39.52 16.56 -19.45
N ILE A 304 38.24 16.95 -19.47
CA ILE A 304 37.71 18.05 -18.67
C ILE A 304 36.45 17.54 -18.00
N LEU A 305 36.36 17.73 -16.69
CA LEU A 305 35.16 17.39 -15.95
C LEU A 305 33.99 18.34 -16.28
N PRO A 306 32.75 17.85 -16.26
CA PRO A 306 31.59 18.71 -16.40
C PRO A 306 31.56 19.81 -15.34
N ASP A 307 31.12 21.00 -15.75
CA ASP A 307 30.78 22.08 -14.83
C ASP A 307 29.39 21.78 -14.25
N TYR A 308 29.36 21.05 -13.13
CA TYR A 308 28.12 20.56 -12.52
C TYR A 308 27.16 21.69 -12.12
N GLU A 309 27.69 22.87 -11.78
CA GLU A 309 26.85 24.02 -11.46
C GLU A 309 26.15 24.56 -12.72
N LYS A 310 26.89 24.73 -13.82
CA LYS A 310 26.27 25.12 -15.10
C LYS A 310 25.30 24.09 -15.64
N GLU A 311 25.56 22.80 -15.45
CA GLU A 311 24.65 21.73 -15.85
C GLU A 311 23.37 21.73 -15.00
N LEU A 312 23.48 22.00 -13.69
CA LEU A 312 22.31 22.20 -12.84
C LEU A 312 21.51 23.44 -13.28
N GLU A 313 22.17 24.56 -13.55
CA GLU A 313 21.50 25.77 -14.06
C GLU A 313 20.77 25.48 -15.38
N LYS A 314 21.38 24.70 -16.28
CA LYS A 314 20.74 24.28 -17.53
C LYS A 314 19.49 23.46 -17.24
N VAL A 315 19.56 22.47 -16.35
CA VAL A 315 18.40 21.66 -15.92
C VAL A 315 17.28 22.54 -15.37
N GLN A 316 17.61 23.52 -14.53
CA GLN A 316 16.63 24.45 -13.96
C GLN A 316 15.99 25.35 -15.03
N ARG A 317 16.78 25.88 -15.97
CA ARG A 317 16.27 26.69 -17.10
C ARG A 317 15.35 25.88 -18.02
N GLU A 318 15.73 24.66 -18.36
CA GLU A 318 14.90 23.76 -19.17
C GLU A 318 13.57 23.44 -18.47
N ALA A 319 13.61 23.15 -17.16
CA ALA A 319 12.40 22.94 -16.37
C ALA A 319 11.50 24.18 -16.37
N ALA A 320 12.07 25.37 -16.13
CA ALA A 320 11.33 26.62 -16.10
C ALA A 320 10.62 26.91 -17.43
N GLN A 321 11.31 26.70 -18.56
CA GLN A 321 10.71 26.88 -19.88
C GLN A 321 9.55 25.91 -20.14
N GLU A 322 9.69 24.64 -19.71
CA GLU A 322 8.61 23.66 -19.85
C GLU A 322 7.40 24.00 -18.97
N ILE A 323 7.65 24.47 -17.73
CA ILE A 323 6.59 24.94 -16.83
C ILE A 323 5.85 26.13 -17.45
N GLU A 324 6.56 27.12 -17.98
CA GLU A 324 5.97 28.30 -18.63
C GLU A 324 5.07 27.87 -19.79
N ASN A 325 5.57 27.01 -20.70
CA ASN A 325 4.78 26.50 -21.82
C ASN A 325 3.49 25.78 -21.38
N LEU A 326 3.58 24.98 -20.30
CA LEU A 326 2.43 24.25 -19.74
C LEU A 326 1.45 25.19 -19.04
N ALA A 327 1.95 26.19 -18.33
CA ALA A 327 1.14 27.21 -17.66
C ALA A 327 0.41 28.09 -18.68
N ASP A 328 1.09 28.54 -19.73
CA ASP A 328 0.48 29.31 -20.83
C ASP A 328 -0.64 28.52 -21.50
N ALA A 329 -0.41 27.25 -21.82
CA ALA A 329 -1.45 26.39 -22.39
C ALA A 329 -2.67 26.24 -21.45
N MET A 330 -2.42 26.14 -20.13
CA MET A 330 -3.46 26.09 -19.11
C MET A 330 -4.23 27.41 -19.03
N TYR A 331 -3.56 28.56 -18.92
CA TYR A 331 -4.20 29.87 -18.81
C TYR A 331 -4.95 30.25 -20.09
N ASN A 332 -4.44 29.90 -21.27
CA ASN A 332 -5.16 30.07 -22.53
C ASN A 332 -6.47 29.29 -22.53
N TYR A 333 -6.49 28.05 -22.00
CA TYR A 333 -7.72 27.27 -21.89
C TYR A 333 -8.71 27.86 -20.86
N ILE A 334 -8.21 28.32 -19.71
CA ILE A 334 -9.04 28.94 -18.65
C ILE A 334 -9.70 30.24 -19.13
N ASN A 335 -8.95 31.08 -19.85
CA ASN A 335 -9.38 32.43 -20.25
C ASN A 335 -10.17 32.46 -21.58
N ASP A 336 -10.34 31.32 -22.22
CA ASP A 336 -11.15 31.21 -23.43
C ASP A 336 -12.65 31.29 -23.08
N GLU A 337 -13.31 32.36 -23.53
CA GLU A 337 -14.72 32.64 -23.27
C GLU A 337 -15.67 31.58 -23.84
N GLU A 338 -15.22 30.72 -24.77
CA GLU A 338 -16.02 29.59 -25.28
C GLU A 338 -16.14 28.45 -24.25
N ASN A 339 -15.22 28.35 -23.28
CA ASN A 339 -15.24 27.29 -22.27
C ASN A 339 -16.17 27.63 -21.11
N SER A 340 -17.09 26.72 -20.78
CA SER A 340 -17.91 26.84 -19.58
C SER A 340 -17.10 26.62 -18.30
N GLU A 341 -17.57 27.17 -17.18
CA GLU A 341 -17.01 26.95 -15.84
C GLU A 341 -16.81 25.44 -15.53
N LYS A 342 -17.75 24.60 -15.95
CA LYS A 342 -17.67 23.14 -15.77
C LYS A 342 -16.56 22.49 -16.60
N GLU A 343 -16.33 22.99 -17.81
CA GLU A 343 -15.25 22.51 -18.69
C GLU A 343 -13.88 22.90 -18.14
N VAL A 344 -13.72 24.16 -17.72
CA VAL A 344 -12.52 24.66 -17.03
C VAL A 344 -12.22 23.82 -15.80
N LYS A 345 -13.23 23.55 -14.97
CA LYS A 345 -13.08 22.72 -13.76
C LYS A 345 -12.60 21.31 -14.09
N ASN A 346 -13.22 20.66 -15.07
CA ASN A 346 -12.86 19.30 -15.49
C ASN A 346 -11.46 19.24 -16.11
N TYR A 347 -11.06 20.28 -16.86
CA TYR A 347 -9.74 20.40 -17.42
C TYR A 347 -8.67 20.50 -16.33
N LEU A 348 -8.83 21.42 -15.37
CA LEU A 348 -7.89 21.58 -14.27
C LEU A 348 -7.80 20.34 -13.39
N LEU A 349 -8.93 19.68 -13.09
CA LEU A 349 -8.95 18.40 -12.39
C LEU A 349 -8.13 17.32 -13.11
N LYS A 350 -8.31 17.17 -14.42
CA LYS A 350 -7.57 16.19 -15.22
C LYS A 350 -6.08 16.51 -15.30
N LEU A 351 -5.74 17.80 -15.47
CA LEU A 351 -4.36 18.26 -15.54
C LEU A 351 -3.64 18.02 -14.21
N TYR A 352 -4.30 18.37 -13.09
CA TYR A 352 -3.81 18.15 -11.74
C TYR A 352 -3.60 16.66 -11.43
N ASP A 353 -4.56 15.81 -11.80
CA ASP A 353 -4.46 14.37 -11.59
C ASP A 353 -3.38 13.72 -12.47
N ALA A 354 -3.26 14.14 -13.73
CA ALA A 354 -2.18 13.70 -14.62
C ALA A 354 -0.80 14.06 -14.05
N ASN A 355 -0.64 15.27 -13.53
CA ASN A 355 0.59 15.71 -12.89
C ASN A 355 0.87 14.94 -11.58
N ARG A 356 -0.15 14.63 -10.78
CA ARG A 356 -0.06 13.75 -9.60
C ARG A 356 0.43 12.34 -9.99
N ILE A 357 -0.07 11.78 -11.08
CA ILE A 357 0.37 10.48 -11.60
C ILE A 357 1.85 10.52 -12.02
N ARG A 358 2.32 11.59 -12.67
CA ARG A 358 3.75 11.81 -12.96
C ARG A 358 4.57 11.80 -11.68
N TYR A 359 4.21 12.65 -10.71
CA TYR A 359 4.85 12.72 -9.40
C TYR A 359 4.92 11.35 -8.70
N ASN A 360 3.85 10.56 -8.73
CA ASN A 360 3.81 9.25 -8.10
C ASN A 360 4.79 8.23 -8.72
N LYS A 361 5.15 8.37 -10.00
CA LYS A 361 6.13 7.51 -10.69
C LYS A 361 7.56 7.80 -10.27
N ILE A 362 7.86 9.01 -9.79
CA ILE A 362 9.21 9.40 -9.37
C ILE A 362 9.60 8.63 -8.10
N LYS A 363 10.75 7.95 -8.11
CA LYS A 363 11.21 7.16 -6.97
C LYS A 363 11.86 8.02 -5.88
N GLU A 364 12.78 8.90 -6.28
CA GLU A 364 13.57 9.74 -5.37
C GLU A 364 12.92 11.13 -5.23
N LYS A 365 12.00 11.27 -4.27
CA LYS A 365 11.31 12.54 -3.97
C LYS A 365 12.00 13.36 -2.89
N ASP A 366 12.98 12.76 -2.23
CA ASP A 366 13.67 13.34 -1.07
C ASP A 366 14.41 14.63 -1.40
N ILE A 367 14.64 14.97 -2.67
CA ILE A 367 15.34 16.20 -3.05
C ILE A 367 14.42 17.43 -3.11
N LEU A 368 13.09 17.26 -3.05
CA LEU A 368 12.12 18.37 -3.14
C LEU A 368 12.36 19.44 -2.07
N HIS A 369 12.70 19.05 -0.84
CA HIS A 369 13.00 20.00 0.23
C HIS A 369 14.25 20.84 -0.03
N MET A 370 15.13 20.43 -0.97
CA MET A 370 16.33 21.16 -1.35
C MET A 370 16.07 22.22 -2.44
N LEU A 371 14.87 22.24 -3.04
CA LEU A 371 14.48 23.21 -4.06
C LEU A 371 14.16 24.61 -3.51
N ALA A 372 14.15 24.78 -2.18
CA ALA A 372 13.98 26.10 -1.56
C ALA A 372 15.19 27.00 -1.83
N ASP A 373 14.96 28.30 -2.01
CA ASP A 373 16.02 29.27 -2.39
C ASP A 373 17.16 29.33 -1.37
N ASP A 374 16.84 29.27 -0.07
CA ASP A 374 17.81 29.23 1.03
C ASP A 374 18.66 27.95 1.06
N ARG A 375 18.27 26.93 0.29
CA ARG A 375 18.92 25.61 0.19
C ARG A 375 19.60 25.35 -1.14
N LYS A 376 19.76 26.36 -2.02
CA LYS A 376 20.44 26.22 -3.33
C LYS A 376 21.83 25.56 -3.21
N HIS A 377 22.60 25.90 -2.19
CA HIS A 377 23.93 25.31 -1.95
C HIS A 377 23.87 23.80 -1.64
N VAL A 378 22.81 23.32 -0.99
CA VAL A 378 22.58 21.89 -0.72
C VAL A 378 22.21 21.17 -2.01
N LEU A 379 21.35 21.78 -2.84
CA LEU A 379 20.96 21.23 -4.14
C LEU A 379 22.15 21.07 -5.08
N ILE A 380 23.02 22.10 -5.18
CA ILE A 380 24.25 22.03 -5.98
C ILE A 380 25.12 20.86 -5.53
N ASN A 381 25.32 20.72 -4.22
CA ASN A 381 26.13 19.64 -3.67
C ASN A 381 25.51 18.25 -3.95
N TYR A 382 24.19 18.12 -3.77
CA TYR A 382 23.46 16.89 -4.08
C TYR A 382 23.59 16.52 -5.56
N PHE A 383 23.34 17.47 -6.47
CA PHE A 383 23.43 17.25 -7.91
C PHE A 383 24.85 16.84 -8.30
N THR A 384 25.85 17.59 -7.84
CA THR A 384 27.27 17.35 -8.10
C THR A 384 27.70 15.97 -7.64
N THR A 385 27.39 15.59 -6.39
CA THR A 385 27.76 14.27 -5.86
C THR A 385 27.08 13.13 -6.60
N ASN A 386 25.78 13.21 -6.88
CA ASN A 386 25.08 12.15 -7.61
C ASN A 386 25.55 12.03 -9.06
N ALA A 387 25.66 13.16 -9.77
CA ALA A 387 26.14 13.17 -11.15
C ALA A 387 27.61 12.68 -11.24
N PHE A 388 28.44 13.04 -10.26
CA PHE A 388 29.81 12.57 -10.17
C PHE A 388 29.85 11.07 -9.88
N PHE A 389 29.38 10.58 -8.74
CA PHE A 389 29.58 9.18 -8.36
C PHE A 389 28.77 8.18 -9.20
N ARG A 390 27.67 8.59 -9.85
CA ARG A 390 26.91 7.71 -10.77
C ARG A 390 27.45 7.75 -12.21
N ASN A 391 28.39 8.64 -12.53
CA ASN A 391 28.85 8.90 -13.89
C ASN A 391 27.72 9.16 -14.90
N ASN A 392 26.58 9.69 -14.43
CA ASN A 392 25.38 9.86 -15.26
C ASN A 392 24.72 11.21 -15.00
N ILE A 393 25.34 12.26 -15.54
CA ILE A 393 24.81 13.62 -15.45
C ILE A 393 23.48 13.78 -16.20
N GLY A 394 23.29 13.05 -17.30
CA GLY A 394 22.07 13.07 -18.10
C GLY A 394 20.87 12.57 -17.31
N GLU A 395 20.92 11.33 -16.80
CA GLU A 395 19.84 10.76 -16.00
C GLU A 395 19.60 11.55 -14.69
N THR A 396 20.68 12.02 -14.05
CA THR A 396 20.56 12.85 -12.84
C THR A 396 19.83 14.16 -13.14
N GLY A 397 20.18 14.80 -14.26
CA GLY A 397 19.54 16.02 -14.76
C GLY A 397 18.09 15.81 -15.14
N GLU A 398 17.77 14.77 -15.90
CA GLU A 398 16.41 14.45 -16.32
C GLU A 398 15.48 14.15 -15.13
N ASN A 399 15.95 13.36 -14.16
CA ASN A 399 15.19 13.05 -12.94
C ASN A 399 14.90 14.30 -12.12
N LEU A 400 15.90 15.19 -11.97
CA LEU A 400 15.71 16.47 -11.27
C LEU A 400 14.78 17.41 -12.05
N ARG A 401 14.93 17.51 -13.37
CA ARG A 401 14.08 18.32 -14.25
C ARG A 401 12.62 17.94 -14.09
N GLU A 402 12.30 16.65 -14.24
CA GLU A 402 10.93 16.13 -14.09
C GLU A 402 10.37 16.45 -12.70
N LEU A 403 11.19 16.33 -11.66
CA LEU A 403 10.75 16.60 -10.30
C LEU A 403 10.44 18.09 -10.05
N ILE A 404 11.26 19.00 -10.60
CA ILE A 404 10.98 20.44 -10.57
C ILE A 404 9.67 20.72 -11.29
N ILE A 405 9.51 20.20 -12.52
CA ILE A 405 8.30 20.41 -13.33
C ILE A 405 7.05 19.95 -12.57
N VAL A 406 7.02 18.72 -12.06
CA VAL A 406 5.81 18.22 -11.38
C VAL A 406 5.50 18.99 -10.10
N ARG A 407 6.50 19.49 -9.38
CA ARG A 407 6.31 20.28 -8.16
C ARG A 407 5.72 21.65 -8.49
N GLU A 408 6.39 22.42 -9.34
CA GLU A 408 5.97 23.79 -9.65
C GLU A 408 4.62 23.79 -10.36
N LEU A 409 4.41 22.89 -11.32
CA LEU A 409 3.14 22.78 -12.03
C LEU A 409 1.98 22.40 -11.10
N ALA A 410 2.23 21.63 -10.04
CA ALA A 410 1.19 21.33 -9.05
C ALA A 410 0.75 22.60 -8.30
N TRP A 411 1.67 23.48 -7.95
CA TRP A 411 1.33 24.76 -7.33
C TRP A 411 0.65 25.71 -8.31
N GLU A 412 1.13 25.77 -9.55
CA GLU A 412 0.57 26.64 -10.60
C GLU A 412 -0.88 26.29 -10.92
N ILE A 413 -1.18 25.00 -11.11
CA ILE A 413 -2.57 24.54 -11.34
C ILE A 413 -3.46 24.88 -10.14
N LEU A 414 -2.95 24.73 -8.91
CA LEU A 414 -3.69 25.06 -7.70
C LEU A 414 -3.99 26.56 -7.60
N VAL A 415 -3.02 27.41 -7.89
CA VAL A 415 -3.19 28.87 -7.93
C VAL A 415 -4.23 29.25 -8.98
N ALA A 416 -4.11 28.72 -10.20
CA ALA A 416 -5.06 28.97 -11.27
C ALA A 416 -6.49 28.54 -10.90
N HIS A 417 -6.65 27.36 -10.29
CA HIS A 417 -7.95 26.91 -9.79
C HIS A 417 -8.52 27.85 -8.72
N ASN A 418 -7.70 28.24 -7.73
CA ASN A 418 -8.14 29.10 -6.63
C ASN A 418 -8.58 30.47 -7.15
N ASN A 419 -7.85 31.04 -8.11
CA ASN A 419 -8.17 32.32 -8.72
C ASN A 419 -9.48 32.26 -9.52
N PHE A 420 -9.77 31.14 -10.19
CA PHE A 420 -10.96 31.00 -11.01
C PHE A 420 -12.22 30.64 -10.21
N PHE A 421 -12.12 29.75 -9.21
CA PHE A 421 -13.27 29.19 -8.48
C PHE A 421 -13.46 29.69 -7.05
N ASP A 422 -12.57 30.55 -6.53
CA ASP A 422 -12.54 31.00 -5.13
C ASP A 422 -12.61 29.86 -4.10
N ASN A 423 -11.99 28.72 -4.42
CA ASN A 423 -11.91 27.54 -3.57
C ASN A 423 -10.50 26.97 -3.56
N LYS A 424 -9.97 26.73 -2.35
CA LYS A 424 -8.60 26.29 -2.08
C LYS A 424 -8.30 24.81 -2.38
N ASN A 425 -9.32 24.00 -2.62
CA ASN A 425 -9.16 22.56 -2.86
C ASN A 425 -9.65 22.18 -4.26
N ILE A 426 -8.75 21.58 -5.05
CA ILE A 426 -9.06 21.08 -6.39
C ILE A 426 -9.90 19.80 -6.29
N PHE A 427 -9.50 18.88 -5.41
CA PHE A 427 -10.30 17.70 -5.12
C PHE A 427 -11.39 18.07 -4.09
N ILE A 428 -12.57 18.47 -4.58
CA ILE A 428 -13.73 18.78 -3.73
C ILE A 428 -14.29 17.48 -3.14
N THR A 429 -13.74 17.05 -2.01
CA THR A 429 -14.37 17.00 -0.68
C THR A 429 -13.33 16.39 0.25
N LEU A 430 -12.94 17.12 1.29
CA LEU A 430 -12.40 16.52 2.52
C LEU A 430 -13.54 15.75 3.21
N ASP A 431 -14.17 14.80 2.51
CA ASP A 431 -15.06 13.89 3.20
C ASP A 431 -14.18 13.00 4.06
N ASN A 432 -14.64 12.79 5.29
CA ASN A 432 -13.98 12.05 6.36
C ASN A 432 -13.67 10.57 5.99
N ASP A 433 -13.85 10.18 4.72
CA ASP A 433 -13.62 8.90 4.08
C ASP A 433 -12.24 8.30 4.42
N PHE A 434 -11.16 9.08 4.54
CA PHE A 434 -9.86 8.50 4.93
C PHE A 434 -9.90 7.88 6.34
N SER A 435 -10.40 8.66 7.30
CA SER A 435 -10.53 8.23 8.70
C SER A 435 -11.54 7.09 8.80
N ASP A 436 -12.63 7.19 8.02
CA ASP A 436 -13.67 6.19 7.96
C ASP A 436 -13.18 4.86 7.38
N ILE A 437 -12.60 4.88 6.17
CA ILE A 437 -12.04 3.68 5.52
C ILE A 437 -10.97 3.04 6.41
N ASN A 438 -10.10 3.82 7.05
CA ASN A 438 -9.11 3.28 7.98
C ASN A 438 -9.78 2.56 9.16
N MET A 439 -10.78 3.18 9.79
CA MET A 439 -11.53 2.56 10.87
C MET A 439 -12.24 1.27 10.40
N LEU A 440 -12.87 1.30 9.22
CA LEU A 440 -13.56 0.14 8.65
C LEU A 440 -12.57 -0.98 8.31
N ILE A 441 -11.43 -0.67 7.68
CA ILE A 441 -10.34 -1.61 7.45
C ILE A 441 -9.92 -2.23 8.78
N ASN A 442 -9.73 -1.44 9.84
CA ASN A 442 -9.42 -1.93 11.18
C ASN A 442 -10.48 -2.93 11.67
N LYS A 443 -11.77 -2.65 11.50
CA LYS A 443 -12.86 -3.59 11.84
C LYS A 443 -12.87 -4.86 10.99
N MET A 444 -12.28 -4.80 9.79
CA MET A 444 -12.12 -5.91 8.84
C MET A 444 -10.71 -6.54 8.82
N VAL A 445 -9.81 -6.25 9.79
CA VAL A 445 -8.44 -6.82 9.82
C VAL A 445 -8.48 -8.32 10.09
N LEU A 446 -8.67 -9.08 9.02
CA LEU A 446 -8.71 -10.53 9.05
C LEU A 446 -7.38 -11.15 8.65
N ASN A 447 -6.41 -10.35 8.14
CA ASN A 447 -5.08 -10.86 7.86
C ASN A 447 -3.95 -9.80 7.89
N LYS A 448 -2.72 -10.30 8.02
CA LYS A 448 -1.46 -9.52 8.05
C LYS A 448 -1.22 -8.66 6.80
N LYS A 449 -1.66 -9.10 5.62
CA LYS A 449 -1.40 -8.40 4.34
C LYS A 449 -2.21 -7.10 4.27
N LEU A 450 -3.49 -7.16 4.61
CA LEU A 450 -4.39 -6.00 4.60
C LEU A 450 -3.98 -4.95 5.63
N TYR A 451 -3.67 -5.38 6.86
CA TYR A 451 -3.20 -4.48 7.90
C TYR A 451 -1.94 -3.71 7.47
N LYS A 452 -0.98 -4.41 6.85
CA LYS A 452 0.25 -3.78 6.35
C LYS A 452 -0.02 -2.78 5.22
N ALA A 453 -0.95 -3.09 4.32
CA ALA A 453 -1.29 -2.21 3.20
C ALA A 453 -1.95 -0.92 3.70
N GLY A 454 -2.96 -1.01 4.57
CA GLY A 454 -3.61 0.17 5.16
C GLY A 454 -2.65 1.01 5.99
N LYS A 455 -1.80 0.37 6.81
CA LYS A 455 -0.76 1.08 7.58
C LYS A 455 0.28 1.75 6.69
N LYS A 456 0.68 1.12 5.58
CA LYS A 456 1.62 1.71 4.62
C LYS A 456 1.03 2.99 4.02
N ALA A 457 -0.20 2.96 3.53
CA ALA A 457 -0.87 4.14 2.97
C ALA A 457 -0.85 5.33 3.97
N GLN A 458 -1.13 5.08 5.24
CA GLN A 458 -1.08 6.11 6.29
C GLN A 458 0.33 6.62 6.55
N MET A 459 1.30 5.71 6.70
CA MET A 459 2.68 6.09 6.93
C MET A 459 3.24 6.88 5.76
N ASP A 460 2.86 6.54 4.52
CA ASP A 460 3.23 7.28 3.33
C ASP A 460 2.61 8.69 3.36
N PHE A 461 1.35 8.88 3.78
CA PHE A 461 0.77 10.23 3.99
C PHE A 461 1.65 11.08 4.93
N PHE A 462 1.84 10.60 6.16
CA PHE A 462 2.54 11.36 7.21
C PHE A 462 4.03 11.57 6.91
N SER A 463 4.66 10.62 6.22
CA SER A 463 6.08 10.76 5.87
C SER A 463 6.31 11.76 4.73
N ASN A 464 5.29 11.98 3.90
CA ASN A 464 5.43 12.73 2.66
C ASN A 464 4.87 14.16 2.78
N TYR A 465 3.83 14.36 3.59
CA TYR A 465 3.10 15.64 3.67
C TYR A 465 4.01 16.83 4.01
N ASP A 466 4.75 16.74 5.12
CA ASP A 466 5.65 17.83 5.52
C ASP A 466 6.97 17.84 4.73
N LYS A 467 7.35 16.70 4.13
CA LYS A 467 8.69 16.50 3.59
C LYS A 467 8.87 17.03 2.17
N TYR A 468 7.82 17.00 1.36
CA TYR A 468 7.94 17.16 -0.09
C TYR A 468 7.43 18.49 -0.64
N GLY A 469 6.81 19.33 0.19
CA GLY A 469 6.36 20.65 -0.22
C GLY A 469 5.41 20.62 -1.43
N MET A 470 4.61 19.55 -1.53
CA MET A 470 3.54 19.41 -2.54
C MET A 470 2.23 19.89 -1.94
N PRO A 471 1.24 20.28 -2.76
CA PRO A 471 -0.10 20.55 -2.28
C PRO A 471 -0.69 19.42 -1.44
N ILE A 472 -1.38 19.75 -0.35
CA ILE A 472 -1.97 18.76 0.57
C ILE A 472 -2.94 17.81 -0.12
N ASP A 473 -3.66 18.31 -1.12
CA ASP A 473 -4.62 17.60 -1.96
C ASP A 473 -4.00 16.39 -2.69
N TYR A 474 -2.74 16.47 -3.11
CA TYR A 474 -2.03 15.32 -3.69
C TYR A 474 -1.92 14.17 -2.69
N HIS A 475 -1.56 14.51 -1.45
CA HIS A 475 -1.37 13.53 -0.39
C HIS A 475 -2.69 12.89 0.00
N PHE A 476 -3.77 13.69 0.11
CA PHE A 476 -5.11 13.16 0.36
C PHE A 476 -5.56 12.22 -0.75
N GLN A 477 -5.47 12.62 -2.02
CA GLN A 477 -5.94 11.79 -3.13
C GLN A 477 -5.14 10.49 -3.27
N ASN A 478 -3.81 10.55 -3.13
CA ASN A 478 -2.94 9.36 -3.14
C ASN A 478 -3.35 8.33 -2.08
N VAL A 479 -3.63 8.82 -0.88
CA VAL A 479 -3.93 7.97 0.26
C VAL A 479 -5.36 7.48 0.20
N HIS A 480 -6.28 8.30 -0.29
CA HIS A 480 -7.64 7.91 -0.59
C HIS A 480 -7.67 6.72 -1.56
N GLU A 481 -7.02 6.81 -2.72
CA GLU A 481 -6.96 5.72 -3.71
C GLU A 481 -6.38 4.42 -3.15
N GLU A 482 -5.29 4.51 -2.38
CA GLU A 482 -4.68 3.34 -1.77
C GLU A 482 -5.60 2.72 -0.72
N LEU A 483 -6.25 3.54 0.12
CA LEU A 483 -7.21 3.05 1.11
C LEU A 483 -8.45 2.43 0.46
N GLN A 484 -8.98 3.02 -0.61
CA GLN A 484 -10.07 2.44 -1.40
C GLN A 484 -9.72 1.04 -1.91
N LYS A 485 -8.53 0.87 -2.50
CA LYS A 485 -8.04 -0.44 -2.95
C LYS A 485 -7.96 -1.43 -1.79
N VAL A 486 -7.43 -1.01 -0.65
CA VAL A 486 -7.32 -1.86 0.56
C VAL A 486 -8.71 -2.24 1.08
N PHE A 487 -9.66 -1.30 1.11
CA PHE A 487 -11.04 -1.53 1.52
C PHE A 487 -11.71 -2.58 0.65
N THR A 488 -11.67 -2.44 -0.68
CA THR A 488 -12.27 -3.40 -1.61
C THR A 488 -11.69 -4.81 -1.44
N ILE A 489 -10.36 -4.93 -1.28
CA ILE A 489 -9.73 -6.23 -1.02
C ILE A 489 -10.13 -6.78 0.36
N ALA A 490 -10.31 -5.92 1.35
CA ALA A 490 -10.74 -6.32 2.69
C ALA A 490 -12.19 -6.84 2.68
N LEU A 491 -13.10 -6.11 2.02
CA LEU A 491 -14.51 -6.47 1.89
C LEU A 491 -14.67 -7.83 1.18
N ASN A 492 -14.03 -8.01 0.02
CA ASN A 492 -14.07 -9.27 -0.74
C ASN A 492 -13.55 -10.47 0.06
N LYS A 493 -12.57 -10.25 0.96
CA LYS A 493 -12.07 -11.33 1.83
C LYS A 493 -12.98 -11.59 3.01
N LEU A 494 -13.57 -10.55 3.60
CA LEU A 494 -14.54 -10.71 4.66
C LEU A 494 -15.74 -11.51 4.16
N GLN A 495 -16.26 -11.21 2.96
CA GLN A 495 -17.34 -11.97 2.34
C GLN A 495 -16.99 -13.47 2.26
N LYS A 496 -15.84 -13.82 1.68
CA LYS A 496 -15.37 -15.22 1.61
C LYS A 496 -15.25 -15.90 2.98
N ILE A 497 -14.90 -15.15 4.03
CA ILE A 497 -14.84 -15.69 5.39
C ILE A 497 -16.24 -15.93 5.94
N LEU A 498 -17.15 -14.97 5.73
CA LEU A 498 -18.54 -15.07 6.13
C LEU A 498 -19.24 -16.25 5.44
N ASP A 499 -18.99 -16.49 4.15
CA ASP A 499 -19.56 -17.61 3.39
C ASP A 499 -19.24 -18.98 4.00
N ASN A 500 -18.08 -19.10 4.67
CA ASN A 500 -17.60 -20.35 5.26
C ASN A 500 -17.74 -20.41 6.79
N ALA A 501 -18.24 -19.34 7.42
CA ALA A 501 -18.36 -19.26 8.87
C ALA A 501 -19.63 -20.00 9.36
N GLU A 502 -19.58 -20.52 10.59
CA GLU A 502 -20.74 -21.13 11.23
C GLU A 502 -21.89 -20.10 11.35
N PRO A 503 -23.14 -20.43 11.00
CA PRO A 503 -24.24 -19.46 10.94
C PRO A 503 -24.46 -18.68 12.24
N SER A 504 -24.39 -19.35 13.39
CA SER A 504 -24.52 -18.73 14.71
C SER A 504 -23.45 -17.66 14.96
N LYS A 505 -22.20 -17.94 14.60
CA LYS A 505 -21.03 -17.05 14.73
C LYS A 505 -21.08 -15.91 13.71
N LYS A 506 -21.54 -16.19 12.49
CA LYS A 506 -21.78 -15.18 11.45
C LYS A 506 -22.80 -14.15 11.92
N VAL A 507 -23.95 -14.59 12.42
CA VAL A 507 -25.00 -13.70 12.97
C VAL A 507 -24.47 -12.82 14.09
N MET A 508 -23.75 -13.40 15.06
CA MET A 508 -23.19 -12.63 16.17
C MET A 508 -22.20 -11.56 15.69
N TYR A 509 -21.29 -11.91 14.77
CA TYR A 509 -20.34 -10.96 14.19
C TYR A 509 -21.04 -9.80 13.47
N LEU A 510 -22.00 -10.11 12.57
CA LEU A 510 -22.74 -9.11 11.81
C LEU A 510 -23.50 -8.15 12.73
N GLN A 511 -24.24 -8.69 13.70
CA GLN A 511 -24.99 -7.89 14.67
C GLN A 511 -24.07 -6.97 15.50
N SER A 512 -22.92 -7.49 15.94
CA SER A 512 -21.94 -6.68 16.69
C SER A 512 -21.42 -5.51 15.86
N ARG A 513 -21.06 -5.76 14.58
CA ARG A 513 -20.53 -4.71 13.69
C ARG A 513 -21.57 -3.68 13.31
N ILE A 514 -22.80 -4.10 12.99
CA ILE A 514 -23.92 -3.18 12.73
C ILE A 514 -24.18 -2.29 13.96
N LYS A 515 -24.19 -2.88 15.16
CA LYS A 515 -24.39 -2.13 16.40
C LYS A 515 -23.31 -1.07 16.61
N GLU A 516 -22.04 -1.44 16.47
CA GLU A 516 -20.93 -0.50 16.63
C GLU A 516 -21.00 0.66 15.62
N ILE A 517 -21.37 0.40 14.35
CA ILE A 517 -21.52 1.44 13.33
C ILE A 517 -22.66 2.39 13.73
N LYS A 518 -23.84 1.87 14.10
CA LYS A 518 -25.00 2.67 14.54
C LYS A 518 -24.69 3.51 15.79
N GLN A 519 -23.93 2.97 16.74
CA GLN A 519 -23.51 3.70 17.93
C GLN A 519 -22.59 4.87 17.58
N ARG A 520 -21.66 4.69 16.65
CA ARG A 520 -20.79 5.77 16.16
C ARG A 520 -21.58 6.85 15.43
N GLU A 521 -22.48 6.46 14.52
CA GLU A 521 -23.36 7.41 13.83
C GLU A 521 -24.17 8.25 14.83
N LEU A 522 -24.66 7.63 15.91
CA LEU A 522 -25.41 8.32 16.95
C LEU A 522 -24.54 9.30 17.76
N LEU A 523 -23.31 8.90 18.10
CA LEU A 523 -22.35 9.79 18.78
C LEU A 523 -22.01 11.00 17.91
N PHE A 524 -21.74 10.82 16.61
CA PHE A 524 -21.42 11.95 15.74
C PHE A 524 -22.59 12.91 15.56
N LYS A 525 -23.82 12.41 15.49
CA LYS A 525 -25.01 13.25 15.46
C LYS A 525 -25.14 14.14 16.69
N GLN A 526 -24.70 13.68 17.87
CA GLN A 526 -24.71 14.48 19.09
C GLN A 526 -23.72 15.66 19.04
N TYR A 527 -22.60 15.51 18.31
CA TYR A 527 -21.60 16.57 18.16
C TYR A 527 -21.90 17.56 17.03
N GLN A 528 -22.90 17.30 16.17
CA GLN A 528 -23.32 18.23 15.12
C GLN A 528 -23.89 19.53 15.69
N ASP A 529 -24.46 19.50 16.89
CA ASP A 529 -25.09 20.65 17.52
C ASP A 529 -24.09 21.51 18.35
N GLU A 530 -22.86 21.02 18.59
CA GLU A 530 -21.88 21.65 19.49
C GLU A 530 -20.69 22.31 18.76
N SER A 531 -20.60 22.20 17.43
CA SER A 531 -19.50 22.79 16.64
C SER A 531 -19.94 23.13 15.20
N ASP A 532 -19.17 23.93 14.46
CA ASP A 532 -19.34 24.15 13.01
C ASP A 532 -19.13 22.86 12.17
N PHE A 533 -19.10 21.69 12.81
CA PHE A 533 -18.89 20.39 12.21
C PHE A 533 -20.18 19.86 11.57
N LYS A 534 -20.31 20.03 10.25
CA LYS A 534 -21.31 19.30 9.46
C LYS A 534 -20.84 17.86 9.25
N TYR A 535 -21.44 16.91 9.98
CA TYR A 535 -21.28 15.47 9.68
C TYR A 535 -21.81 15.17 8.28
N ALA A 536 -20.89 14.91 7.34
CA ALA A 536 -21.19 14.27 6.07
C ALA A 536 -21.33 12.76 6.29
N VAL A 537 -22.31 12.13 5.65
CA VAL A 537 -22.49 10.68 5.72
C VAL A 537 -21.36 10.02 4.92
N ASP A 538 -20.43 9.34 5.60
CA ASP A 538 -19.30 8.68 4.95
C ASP A 538 -19.79 7.56 4.01
N LYS A 539 -19.43 7.66 2.72
CA LYS A 539 -19.84 6.72 1.67
C LYS A 539 -19.49 5.27 2.01
N TYR A 540 -18.29 5.06 2.57
CA TYR A 540 -17.79 3.71 2.86
C TYR A 540 -18.47 3.07 4.06
N SER A 541 -18.82 3.85 5.09
CA SER A 541 -19.64 3.38 6.20
C SER A 541 -21.03 2.93 5.75
N VAL A 542 -21.66 3.69 4.84
CA VAL A 542 -22.94 3.29 4.23
C VAL A 542 -22.80 1.97 3.48
N LEU A 543 -21.84 1.88 2.55
CA LEU A 543 -21.58 0.67 1.78
C LEU A 543 -21.30 -0.55 2.68
N PHE A 544 -20.50 -0.37 3.72
CA PHE A 544 -20.18 -1.46 4.65
C PHE A 544 -21.40 -1.87 5.48
N LYS A 545 -22.20 -0.92 5.95
CA LYS A 545 -23.44 -1.18 6.69
C LYS A 545 -24.48 -1.88 5.82
N GLU A 546 -24.64 -1.47 4.57
CA GLU A 546 -25.50 -2.13 3.57
C GLU A 546 -25.03 -3.57 3.35
N PHE A 547 -23.73 -3.77 3.09
CA PHE A 547 -23.14 -5.10 2.98
C PHE A 547 -23.47 -5.98 4.20
N LEU A 548 -23.22 -5.48 5.42
CA LEU A 548 -23.51 -6.24 6.65
C LEU A 548 -25.01 -6.53 6.82
N THR A 549 -25.88 -5.61 6.39
CA THR A 549 -27.34 -5.76 6.49
C THR A 549 -27.85 -6.81 5.51
N ILE A 550 -27.40 -6.77 4.26
CA ILE A 550 -27.70 -7.78 3.23
C ILE A 550 -27.28 -9.18 3.72
N GLU A 551 -26.05 -9.31 4.23
CA GLU A 551 -25.55 -10.57 4.78
C GLU A 551 -26.36 -11.06 5.99
N ALA A 552 -26.85 -10.14 6.82
CA ALA A 552 -27.65 -10.48 8.00
C ALA A 552 -29.09 -10.89 7.64
N ASP A 553 -29.69 -10.23 6.64
CA ASP A 553 -31.04 -10.54 6.17
C ASP A 553 -31.07 -11.85 5.39
N PHE A 554 -30.08 -12.11 4.53
CA PHE A 554 -29.86 -13.42 3.90
C PHE A 554 -29.79 -14.55 4.95
N LEU A 555 -29.12 -14.33 6.08
CA LEU A 555 -29.08 -15.31 7.16
C LEU A 555 -30.42 -15.52 7.87
N LYS A 556 -31.21 -14.46 8.09
CA LYS A 556 -32.56 -14.61 8.67
C LYS A 556 -33.47 -15.40 7.74
N GLU A 557 -33.36 -15.17 6.44
CA GLU A 557 -34.13 -15.89 5.42
C GLU A 557 -33.71 -17.36 5.32
N THR A 558 -32.41 -17.67 5.42
CA THR A 558 -31.86 -19.03 5.30
C THR A 558 -31.81 -19.85 6.60
N LEU A 559 -31.82 -19.21 7.78
CA LEU A 559 -31.96 -19.92 9.07
C LEU A 559 -33.39 -20.38 9.34
N ASN A 560 -34.38 -19.70 8.73
CA ASN A 560 -35.80 -20.07 8.82
C ASN A 560 -36.21 -21.11 7.77
N THR A 561 -35.35 -21.43 6.80
CA THR A 561 -35.51 -22.62 5.98
C THR A 561 -35.02 -23.84 6.76
N GLN A 562 -35.92 -24.75 7.14
CA GLN A 562 -35.53 -26.07 7.66
C GLN A 562 -34.54 -26.73 6.70
N PRO A 563 -33.60 -27.55 7.19
CA PRO A 563 -32.72 -28.29 6.30
C PRO A 563 -33.62 -29.16 5.42
N ILE A 564 -33.68 -28.85 4.13
CA ILE A 564 -34.08 -29.83 3.15
C ILE A 564 -33.05 -30.94 3.35
N ALA A 565 -33.50 -32.08 3.89
CA ALA A 565 -32.69 -33.28 3.87
C ALA A 565 -32.34 -33.54 2.41
N PHE A 566 -31.14 -33.16 2.00
CA PHE A 566 -30.54 -33.69 0.80
C PHE A 566 -30.25 -35.15 1.13
N GLU A 567 -31.24 -36.02 0.95
CA GLU A 567 -30.95 -37.41 0.67
C GLU A 567 -29.92 -37.41 -0.46
N LEU A 568 -28.80 -38.10 -0.22
CA LEU A 568 -27.84 -38.42 -1.26
C LEU A 568 -28.58 -39.18 -2.37
N LYS A 569 -29.14 -38.43 -3.34
CA LYS A 569 -29.51 -38.99 -4.62
C LYS A 569 -28.21 -39.45 -5.25
N GLN A 570 -28.02 -40.77 -5.20
CA GLN A 570 -27.42 -41.52 -6.28
C GLN A 570 -27.85 -40.94 -7.64
N PRO A 571 -27.02 -41.10 -8.69
CA PRO A 571 -26.96 -40.17 -9.81
C PRO A 571 -28.31 -39.98 -10.51
N LYS A 572 -28.64 -38.69 -10.73
CA LYS A 572 -29.63 -38.10 -11.65
C LYS A 572 -30.81 -38.98 -12.09
N THR A 573 -32.00 -38.57 -11.69
CA THR A 573 -33.19 -38.67 -12.54
C THR A 573 -34.02 -37.38 -12.39
N LEU A 574 -34.42 -36.81 -13.54
CA LEU A 574 -35.19 -35.57 -13.68
C LEU A 574 -36.47 -35.61 -12.82
N GLU A 575 -36.74 -34.52 -12.07
CA GLU A 575 -38.01 -34.38 -11.35
C GLU A 575 -39.15 -34.02 -12.31
N ILE A 576 -40.16 -34.87 -12.31
CA ILE A 576 -41.40 -34.76 -13.09
C ILE A 576 -42.32 -33.75 -12.39
N LYS A 577 -42.82 -32.74 -13.12
CA LYS A 577 -43.87 -31.83 -12.64
C LYS A 577 -45.12 -32.67 -12.31
N PRO A 578 -45.84 -32.42 -11.20
CA PRO A 578 -47.05 -33.18 -10.88
C PRO A 578 -48.16 -32.86 -11.90
N GLU A 579 -48.45 -33.82 -12.77
CA GLU A 579 -49.54 -33.76 -13.77
C GLU A 579 -50.88 -34.14 -13.12
N PHE A 580 -52.00 -33.72 -13.71
CA PHE A 580 -53.37 -34.00 -13.21
C PHE A 580 -53.60 -35.48 -12.90
N ASP A 581 -52.98 -36.36 -13.70
CA ASP A 581 -53.03 -37.81 -13.56
C ASP A 581 -52.41 -38.34 -12.25
N THR A 582 -51.55 -37.56 -11.61
CA THR A 582 -50.83 -37.92 -10.37
C THR A 582 -51.51 -37.41 -9.09
N VAL A 583 -52.50 -36.53 -9.21
CA VAL A 583 -53.11 -35.81 -8.07
C VAL A 583 -54.52 -36.31 -7.73
N SER A 584 -55.13 -37.12 -8.59
CA SER A 584 -56.47 -37.68 -8.35
C SER A 584 -56.56 -39.12 -8.89
N ASN A 585 -57.51 -39.93 -8.42
CA ASN A 585 -57.71 -41.28 -8.97
C ASN A 585 -58.54 -41.25 -10.28
N LYS A 586 -58.51 -42.31 -11.09
CA LYS A 586 -59.21 -42.34 -12.40
C LYS A 586 -60.72 -42.04 -12.32
N LYS A 587 -61.40 -42.45 -11.23
CA LYS A 587 -62.83 -42.14 -11.00
C LYS A 587 -63.04 -40.63 -10.86
N ASN A 588 -62.22 -40.00 -10.02
CA ASN A 588 -62.30 -38.58 -9.73
C ASN A 588 -61.82 -37.73 -10.90
N GLN A 589 -60.80 -38.16 -11.64
CA GLN A 589 -60.34 -37.48 -12.86
C GLN A 589 -61.46 -37.40 -13.90
N LYS A 590 -62.14 -38.52 -14.17
CA LYS A 590 -63.26 -38.57 -15.11
C LYS A 590 -64.40 -37.66 -14.67
N PHE A 591 -64.71 -37.67 -13.36
CA PHE A 591 -65.74 -36.82 -12.79
C PHE A 591 -65.39 -35.33 -12.90
N ILE A 592 -64.16 -34.94 -12.57
CA ILE A 592 -63.70 -33.54 -12.66
C ILE A 592 -63.76 -33.05 -14.11
N LYS A 593 -63.33 -33.86 -15.08
CA LYS A 593 -63.43 -33.51 -16.51
C LYS A 593 -64.89 -33.31 -16.94
N GLN A 594 -65.80 -34.18 -16.50
CA GLN A 594 -67.22 -34.04 -16.79
C GLN A 594 -67.82 -32.78 -16.14
N LEU A 595 -67.48 -32.51 -14.88
CA LEU A 595 -67.94 -31.31 -14.16
C LEU A 595 -67.48 -30.03 -14.86
N LEU A 596 -66.22 -29.97 -15.32
CA LEU A 596 -65.69 -28.81 -16.04
C LEU A 596 -66.40 -28.60 -17.39
N GLU A 597 -66.75 -29.68 -18.08
CA GLU A 597 -67.48 -29.63 -19.35
C GLU A 597 -68.95 -29.20 -19.14
N ASP A 598 -69.64 -29.79 -18.17
CA ASP A 598 -71.07 -29.55 -17.91
C ASP A 598 -71.33 -28.15 -17.33
N LEU A 599 -70.39 -27.60 -16.56
CA LEU A 599 -70.44 -26.21 -16.09
C LEU A 599 -69.92 -25.21 -17.14
N GLY A 600 -69.56 -25.68 -18.34
CA GLY A 600 -69.16 -24.86 -19.48
C GLY A 600 -67.77 -24.22 -19.35
N LEU A 601 -66.92 -24.73 -18.45
CA LEU A 601 -65.53 -24.28 -18.35
C LEU A 601 -64.64 -24.87 -19.45
N THR A 602 -65.02 -26.03 -19.98
CA THR A 602 -64.36 -26.67 -21.11
C THR A 602 -65.33 -26.97 -22.25
N ILE A 603 -64.80 -27.02 -23.47
CA ILE A 603 -65.42 -27.65 -24.64
C ILE A 603 -64.39 -28.62 -25.21
N ASP A 604 -64.77 -29.89 -25.39
CA ASP A 604 -63.90 -30.99 -25.81
C ASP A 604 -62.61 -31.08 -24.95
N GLY A 605 -62.75 -30.82 -23.64
CA GLY A 605 -61.65 -30.89 -22.68
C GLY A 605 -60.64 -29.74 -22.74
N ARG A 606 -60.91 -28.66 -23.50
CA ARG A 606 -60.09 -27.44 -23.52
C ARG A 606 -60.84 -26.25 -22.93
N ALA A 607 -60.12 -25.34 -22.28
CA ALA A 607 -60.70 -24.17 -21.64
C ALA A 607 -61.53 -23.30 -22.59
N ASN A 608 -62.79 -23.07 -22.21
CA ASN A 608 -63.77 -22.22 -22.92
C ASN A 608 -64.18 -21.00 -22.05
N ILE A 609 -63.24 -20.46 -21.29
CA ILE A 609 -63.47 -19.32 -20.39
C ILE A 609 -62.60 -18.13 -20.76
N SER A 610 -63.18 -16.93 -20.69
CA SER A 610 -62.47 -15.68 -20.94
C SER A 610 -61.56 -15.30 -19.79
N GLU A 611 -60.58 -14.41 -20.05
CA GLU A 611 -59.66 -13.88 -19.02
C GLU A 611 -60.37 -13.37 -17.76
N ARG A 612 -61.53 -12.72 -17.93
CA ARG A 612 -62.32 -12.15 -16.83
C ARG A 612 -63.05 -13.20 -15.99
N LYS A 613 -63.15 -14.45 -16.46
CA LYS A 613 -63.81 -15.58 -15.78
C LYS A 613 -62.83 -16.62 -15.23
N LYS A 614 -61.52 -16.37 -15.26
CA LYS A 614 -60.50 -17.29 -14.71
C LYS A 614 -60.70 -17.65 -13.23
N GLY A 615 -61.36 -16.76 -12.46
CA GLY A 615 -61.77 -17.02 -11.08
C GLY A 615 -62.70 -18.22 -10.91
N ALA A 616 -63.41 -18.67 -11.96
CA ALA A 616 -64.27 -19.86 -11.92
C ALA A 616 -63.48 -21.14 -11.57
N VAL A 617 -62.23 -21.26 -12.07
CA VAL A 617 -61.36 -22.41 -11.76
C VAL A 617 -61.06 -22.50 -10.27
N ARG A 618 -60.87 -21.37 -9.60
CA ARG A 618 -60.67 -21.32 -8.15
C ARG A 618 -61.90 -21.86 -7.41
N GLY A 619 -63.10 -21.39 -7.76
CA GLY A 619 -64.35 -21.80 -7.13
C GLY A 619 -64.59 -23.31 -7.21
N ILE A 620 -64.37 -23.88 -8.41
CA ILE A 620 -64.51 -25.33 -8.63
C ILE A 620 -63.47 -26.13 -7.84
N VAL A 621 -62.22 -25.67 -7.82
CA VAL A 621 -61.15 -26.34 -7.08
C VAL A 621 -61.38 -26.29 -5.57
N GLU A 622 -61.93 -25.19 -5.05
CA GLU A 622 -62.36 -25.08 -3.65
C GLU A 622 -63.46 -26.10 -3.32
N ALA A 623 -64.53 -26.17 -4.13
CA ALA A 623 -65.64 -27.13 -3.95
C ALA A 623 -65.16 -28.60 -4.00
N LEU A 624 -64.29 -28.94 -4.96
CA LEU A 624 -63.71 -30.27 -5.12
C LEU A 624 -62.78 -30.64 -3.96
N LYS A 625 -62.04 -29.67 -3.41
CA LYS A 625 -61.17 -29.86 -2.26
C LYS A 625 -61.99 -30.07 -0.98
N GLU A 626 -63.02 -29.25 -0.75
CA GLU A 626 -63.90 -29.35 0.42
C GLU A 626 -64.69 -30.67 0.42
N SER A 627 -65.08 -31.15 -0.77
CA SER A 627 -65.73 -32.44 -0.98
C SER A 627 -64.78 -33.65 -0.91
N LYS A 628 -63.47 -33.42 -0.68
CA LYS A 628 -62.39 -34.44 -0.65
C LYS A 628 -62.23 -35.25 -1.94
N ILE A 629 -62.64 -34.68 -3.08
CA ILE A 629 -62.46 -35.27 -4.42
C ILE A 629 -61.04 -34.99 -4.92
N LEU A 630 -60.53 -33.79 -4.62
CA LEU A 630 -59.12 -33.43 -4.74
C LEU A 630 -58.39 -33.62 -3.39
N PRO A 631 -57.08 -33.95 -3.42
CA PRO A 631 -56.30 -34.18 -2.21
C PRO A 631 -56.05 -32.86 -1.46
N ASP A 632 -55.71 -32.96 -0.18
CA ASP A 632 -55.40 -31.80 0.64
C ASP A 632 -54.02 -31.20 0.27
N ARG A 633 -54.02 -30.38 -0.79
CA ARG A 633 -52.87 -29.59 -1.26
C ARG A 633 -53.21 -28.10 -1.24
N SER A 634 -52.19 -27.25 -1.40
CA SER A 634 -52.43 -25.82 -1.50
C SER A 634 -53.32 -25.51 -2.69
N LEU A 635 -54.30 -24.64 -2.47
CA LEU A 635 -55.31 -24.31 -3.46
C LEU A 635 -54.67 -23.78 -4.76
N GLU A 636 -53.60 -23.01 -4.62
CA GLU A 636 -52.83 -22.47 -5.74
C GLU A 636 -52.21 -23.56 -6.62
N VAL A 637 -51.69 -24.63 -6.02
CA VAL A 637 -51.12 -25.76 -6.77
C VAL A 637 -52.22 -26.53 -7.49
N LEU A 638 -53.35 -26.77 -6.83
CA LEU A 638 -54.49 -27.47 -7.46
C LEU A 638 -55.11 -26.65 -8.60
N CYS A 639 -55.22 -25.33 -8.45
CA CYS A 639 -55.69 -24.44 -9.52
C CYS A 639 -54.77 -24.49 -10.72
N LYS A 640 -53.44 -24.48 -10.52
CA LYS A 640 -52.46 -24.59 -11.61
C LYS A 640 -52.55 -25.94 -12.32
N ILE A 641 -52.71 -27.04 -11.57
CA ILE A 641 -52.83 -28.38 -12.17
C ILE A 641 -54.11 -28.52 -13.01
N ILE A 642 -55.25 -28.04 -12.51
CA ILE A 642 -56.51 -28.06 -13.27
C ILE A 642 -56.42 -27.14 -14.48
N ALA A 643 -55.80 -25.96 -14.34
CA ALA A 643 -55.62 -25.03 -15.43
C ALA A 643 -54.68 -25.58 -16.51
N ASP A 644 -53.57 -26.21 -16.13
CA ASP A 644 -52.64 -26.86 -17.04
C ASP A 644 -53.33 -28.01 -17.80
N GLU A 645 -54.17 -28.81 -17.14
CA GLU A 645 -54.93 -29.91 -17.75
C GLU A 645 -55.88 -29.42 -18.87
N ILE A 646 -56.54 -28.28 -18.66
CA ILE A 646 -57.48 -27.71 -19.64
C ILE A 646 -56.81 -26.71 -20.60
N GLY A 647 -55.49 -26.51 -20.49
CA GLY A 647 -54.72 -25.60 -21.33
C GLY A 647 -54.93 -24.10 -21.04
N LEU A 648 -55.34 -23.74 -19.82
CA LEU A 648 -55.57 -22.36 -19.38
C LEU A 648 -54.31 -21.77 -18.71
N GLN A 649 -53.80 -20.65 -19.23
CA GLN A 649 -52.66 -19.96 -18.62
C GLN A 649 -53.07 -19.10 -17.40
N ILE A 650 -52.47 -19.38 -16.24
CA ILE A 650 -52.62 -18.61 -14.99
C ILE A 650 -51.26 -17.98 -14.61
N ASN A 651 -51.16 -16.66 -14.77
CA ASN A 651 -49.91 -15.90 -14.55
C ASN A 651 -49.78 -15.31 -13.14
N SER A 652 -50.86 -15.31 -12.37
CA SER A 652 -50.91 -14.80 -11.00
C SER A 652 -51.87 -15.65 -10.16
N LYS A 653 -51.74 -15.58 -8.84
CA LYS A 653 -52.64 -16.27 -7.92
C LYS A 653 -54.08 -15.80 -8.17
N LEU A 654 -55.01 -16.75 -8.35
CA LEU A 654 -56.44 -16.43 -8.46
C LEU A 654 -56.96 -16.06 -7.08
N ASP A 655 -57.49 -14.85 -6.92
CA ASP A 655 -58.13 -14.38 -5.67
C ASP A 655 -59.64 -14.69 -5.65
N ILE A 656 -60.26 -14.53 -4.48
CA ILE A 656 -61.71 -14.69 -4.30
C ILE A 656 -62.41 -13.55 -5.04
N SER A 657 -63.46 -13.88 -5.80
CA SER A 657 -64.26 -12.95 -6.58
C SER A 657 -65.70 -13.45 -6.67
N ASN A 658 -66.65 -12.57 -7.04
CA ASN A 658 -68.04 -12.95 -7.25
C ASN A 658 -68.19 -14.14 -8.23
N ILE A 659 -67.28 -14.26 -9.20
CA ILE A 659 -67.26 -15.37 -10.17
C ILE A 659 -66.75 -16.66 -9.51
N SER A 660 -65.74 -16.59 -8.65
CA SER A 660 -65.26 -17.79 -7.95
C SER A 660 -66.29 -18.30 -6.94
N GLU A 661 -67.00 -17.40 -6.25
CA GLU A 661 -68.05 -17.78 -5.30
C GLU A 661 -69.26 -18.41 -6.03
N GLN A 662 -69.73 -17.80 -7.12
CA GLN A 662 -70.81 -18.36 -7.94
C GLN A 662 -70.48 -19.77 -8.44
N TYR A 663 -69.30 -19.97 -9.03
CA TYR A 663 -68.90 -21.28 -9.55
C TYR A 663 -68.56 -22.30 -8.45
N LYS A 664 -68.24 -21.85 -7.24
CA LYS A 664 -68.12 -22.73 -6.07
C LYS A 664 -69.50 -23.31 -5.71
N GLU A 665 -70.53 -22.47 -5.59
CA GLU A 665 -71.90 -22.89 -5.29
C GLU A 665 -72.47 -23.82 -6.38
N GLU A 666 -72.27 -23.48 -7.65
CA GLU A 666 -72.71 -24.33 -8.78
C GLU A 666 -71.99 -25.69 -8.79
N ALA A 667 -70.69 -25.72 -8.48
CA ALA A 667 -69.92 -26.97 -8.39
C ALA A 667 -70.29 -27.82 -7.18
N GLU A 668 -70.53 -27.23 -6.01
CA GLU A 668 -71.00 -27.96 -4.82
C GLU A 668 -72.36 -28.62 -5.08
N LYS A 669 -73.28 -27.89 -5.71
CA LYS A 669 -74.57 -28.44 -6.11
C LYS A 669 -74.41 -29.59 -7.09
N TYR A 670 -73.62 -29.41 -8.14
CA TYR A 670 -73.35 -30.44 -9.14
C TYR A 670 -72.70 -31.69 -8.51
N ILE A 671 -71.75 -31.53 -7.58
CA ILE A 671 -71.14 -32.62 -6.83
C ILE A 671 -72.18 -33.36 -6.00
N SER A 672 -73.05 -32.66 -5.29
CA SER A 672 -74.08 -33.29 -4.45
C SER A 672 -75.09 -34.12 -5.26
N GLU A 673 -75.37 -33.73 -6.51
CA GLU A 673 -76.33 -34.38 -7.39
C GLU A 673 -75.72 -35.54 -8.21
N ASN A 674 -74.42 -35.45 -8.55
CA ASN A 674 -73.80 -36.33 -9.55
C ASN A 674 -72.57 -37.13 -9.05
N TYR A 675 -72.13 -36.91 -7.80
CA TYR A 675 -70.99 -37.63 -7.23
C TYR A 675 -71.39 -38.58 -6.09
N THR A 676 -71.60 -39.85 -6.42
CA THR A 676 -71.79 -40.90 -5.41
C THR A 676 -70.44 -41.35 -4.87
N ARG A 677 -70.22 -41.18 -3.55
CA ARG A 677 -68.95 -41.51 -2.87
C ARG A 677 -68.48 -42.93 -3.15
#